data_AF-A0A9P6P9T1-F1
#
_entry.id   AF-A0A9P6P9T1-F1
#
_cell.length_a   1.000
_cell.length_b   1.000
_cell.length_c   1.000
_cell.angle_alpha   90.00
_cell.angle_beta   90.00
_cell.angle_gamma   90.00
#
_symmetry.space_group_name_H-M   'P 1'
#
loop_
_entity.id
_entity.type
_entity.pdbx_description
1 polymer ?
#
loop_
_entity_poly.entity_id
_entity_poly.type
_entity_poly.pdbx_seq_one_letter_code
_entity_poly.pdbx_strand_id
1 'polypeptide(L)'
;MSELKEMPLIELSAKDLPAYCPNPAMPRWSAHPRVFIDVAHGEARCPYCGTRYKLRDGERFLTGIPDPMRRALIIAPNWIGDALMAQPLFALIKRLHPCSVLDAVAPAWVAPILARMPEIRAIHSTGLGHGKLQLWHRWQLASDLRETGYDAAYVLPNSMKSALIPWLAGIPLRIGYTGESRYMLLNVRHPNPPRNERPPMVPHYAALAYAPGAKLPTELPAPRLEIDLSEPIRLSHRFDLDTRVPLVVFCPGAEYGPAKRWPPEHFAALAQMIGQSFPYTQIIALGSPKDSALAQGIAERAPNVRNLCGQTSLGDACALIMRASAVVTNDSGLMHVAAALRRPLVALYGSTDPRHTPPLSELAKVQWLHLECSPCFARECPLGHLNCLRELSAEQLCPGRSALAAQQQAPGQNRTHRCAMPRFARLFDAAADALNAYYQAIADANLDNAMSLWINEEFASCICADGVHMHGLGEIRDGLAKQFEEEARVTIEPVDIHVHDSLSTVVYAIAEAHRPANQTEPAAMVFSTYVLVHERGEWRIAHIHASPMPDKAAGQVRCTKRSSGAPSIDLTYRAPRWLPNAHIQTIVPALLARVPRVAYRRERWKTPDSDFIELDWLDTAALARHVPLVVLFHGLEGSSGSHYARTLMAAVSMHGWRGVVPHFRSCSGPINLAPRFYHLGDSIEMDWILRRLHGMHDGPLLVAGVSLGGNVLLRWLGERREDAGGLINAAAAISAPVEPSVGGVALSSGFNLAYTRNFLCTLKRKAAIKARQYPGLFDITAALQARNFRVFDNIVTAPLHGFKNVDDYWERAASKPLLREITVPTLLLNARNDPFLPAHALPVARDVSAAVELEQPEYGGHAGFMTGPFPGRIEWLAQRVLPLAKWPNVPHCTGWLLLDRRGNWRMRDEAAQAAGKPGTPIRHPALLGFINRNYESDEAGQWYFQNGPQRVYVELAYTPYVVRMSKSEDLSKAAHGDVLTLCDHTGAPFMPCACYIDDAGGVLFVDEGAPARIAVLHDHDLVIFSEHIDSDDNGQPRTFVWRPHAPLRIQPIERVDTPVRFHFVPSPAAAAAARNADPVA
;
A
#
# COMPACT_ATOMS: atom_id res chain seq x y z
N MET A 1 44.48 16.77 -24.75
CA MET A 1 44.07 16.18 -23.46
C MET A 1 42.86 16.97 -22.98
N SER A 2 41.65 16.42 -23.03
CA SER A 2 40.50 17.00 -22.34
C SER A 2 40.44 16.39 -20.93
N GLU A 3 40.25 17.23 -19.92
CA GLU A 3 40.27 16.79 -18.53
C GLU A 3 39.19 15.74 -18.26
N LEU A 4 39.61 14.59 -17.71
CA LEU A 4 38.71 13.57 -17.19
C LEU A 4 38.00 14.15 -15.96
N LYS A 5 36.83 14.73 -16.19
CA LYS A 5 35.99 15.31 -15.13
C LYS A 5 35.59 14.20 -14.16
N GLU A 6 36.25 14.15 -13.00
CA GLU A 6 35.99 13.12 -12.00
C GLU A 6 34.52 13.11 -11.60
N MET A 7 33.93 11.92 -11.61
CA MET A 7 32.53 11.75 -11.24
C MET A 7 32.41 11.77 -9.71
N PRO A 8 31.38 12.44 -9.15
CA PRO A 8 31.28 12.64 -7.71
C PRO A 8 31.27 11.31 -6.94
N LEU A 9 31.97 11.31 -5.81
CA LEU A 9 31.93 10.25 -4.81
C LEU A 9 30.93 10.64 -3.72
N ILE A 10 29.94 9.79 -3.46
CA ILE A 10 28.93 10.00 -2.43
C ILE A 10 29.17 9.04 -1.28
N GLU A 11 29.52 9.59 -0.13
CA GLU A 11 29.65 8.81 1.10
C GLU A 11 28.29 8.59 1.77
N LEU A 12 28.04 7.34 2.14
CA LEU A 12 26.80 6.85 2.73
C LEU A 12 27.07 6.35 4.16
N SER A 13 26.13 6.59 5.06
CA SER A 13 26.07 5.97 6.39
C SER A 13 25.12 4.76 6.38
N ALA A 14 25.14 3.90 7.41
CA ALA A 14 24.34 2.66 7.41
C ALA A 14 22.83 2.91 7.36
N LYS A 15 22.36 4.09 7.80
CA LYS A 15 20.97 4.56 7.69
C LYS A 15 20.55 4.96 6.25
N ASP A 16 21.51 5.18 5.35
CA ASP A 16 21.27 5.51 3.94
C ASP A 16 21.13 4.23 3.07
N LEU A 17 21.07 3.05 3.74
CA LEU A 17 20.97 1.73 3.11
C LEU A 17 19.56 1.14 3.27
N PRO A 18 19.01 0.48 2.24
CA PRO A 18 19.59 0.25 0.91
C PRO A 18 19.76 1.55 0.09
N ALA A 19 20.92 1.72 -0.53
CA ALA A 19 21.26 2.93 -1.30
C ALA A 19 20.77 2.84 -2.75
N TYR A 20 20.46 3.99 -3.35
CA TYR A 20 19.95 4.06 -4.71
C TYR A 20 20.48 5.29 -5.47
N CYS A 21 20.57 5.18 -6.79
CA CYS A 21 20.90 6.27 -7.70
C CYS A 21 19.77 6.50 -8.72
N PRO A 22 19.28 7.74 -8.93
CA PRO A 22 19.59 8.93 -8.14
C PRO A 22 19.06 8.83 -6.69
N ASN A 23 19.74 9.48 -5.75
CA ASN A 23 19.23 9.65 -4.38
C ASN A 23 18.51 11.02 -4.23
N PRO A 24 17.74 11.25 -3.15
CA PRO A 24 17.00 12.51 -2.98
C PRO A 24 17.89 13.75 -2.80
N ALA A 25 19.16 13.59 -2.43
CA ALA A 25 20.11 14.68 -2.22
C ALA A 25 20.87 15.09 -3.50
N MET A 26 20.64 14.42 -4.63
CA MET A 26 21.28 14.74 -5.91
C MET A 26 20.59 15.90 -6.63
N PRO A 27 21.31 16.98 -7.03
CA PRO A 27 20.74 18.16 -7.66
C PRO A 27 20.33 17.99 -9.15
N ARG A 28 20.22 16.76 -9.69
CA ARG A 28 19.85 16.50 -11.09
C ARG A 28 18.93 15.28 -11.23
N TRP A 29 17.62 15.54 -11.16
CA TRP A 29 16.57 14.51 -11.07
C TRP A 29 15.94 14.14 -12.44
N SER A 30 16.74 13.60 -13.37
CA SER A 30 16.21 13.18 -14.70
C SER A 30 17.01 12.12 -15.48
N ALA A 31 18.25 11.78 -15.12
CA ALA A 31 19.16 11.12 -16.05
C ALA A 31 18.91 9.61 -16.32
N HIS A 32 18.35 8.85 -15.38
CA HIS A 32 18.12 7.40 -15.56
C HIS A 32 17.17 6.80 -14.49
N PRO A 33 16.69 5.54 -14.65
CA PRO A 33 15.86 4.86 -13.65
C PRO A 33 16.55 4.71 -12.29
N ARG A 34 15.78 4.74 -11.20
CA ARG A 34 16.29 4.50 -9.84
C ARG A 34 16.83 3.08 -9.70
N VAL A 35 18.14 2.94 -9.54
CA VAL A 35 18.84 1.66 -9.40
C VAL A 35 19.46 1.51 -8.01
N PHE A 36 19.38 0.29 -7.46
CA PHE A 36 20.05 -0.04 -6.21
C PHE A 36 21.58 -0.03 -6.39
N ILE A 37 22.29 0.52 -5.41
CA ILE A 37 23.75 0.61 -5.41
C ILE A 37 24.28 -0.26 -4.26
N ASP A 38 24.92 -1.37 -4.62
CA ASP A 38 25.45 -2.35 -3.66
C ASP A 38 26.81 -1.91 -3.08
N VAL A 39 26.76 -1.00 -2.11
CA VAL A 39 27.94 -0.54 -1.36
C VAL A 39 28.32 -1.47 -0.19
N ALA A 40 27.69 -2.65 -0.04
CA ALA A 40 28.01 -3.58 1.05
C ALA A 40 29.45 -4.12 1.00
N HIS A 41 30.09 -4.01 -0.17
CA HIS A 41 31.46 -4.47 -0.44
C HIS A 41 32.48 -3.32 -0.54
N GLY A 42 32.13 -2.11 -0.09
CA GLY A 42 33.01 -0.93 -0.07
C GLY A 42 32.49 0.21 -0.93
N GLU A 43 33.01 0.34 -2.15
CA GLU A 43 32.59 1.36 -3.13
C GLU A 43 31.92 0.72 -4.35
N ALA A 44 30.79 1.29 -4.78
CA ALA A 44 30.06 0.86 -5.97
C ALA A 44 29.68 2.04 -6.87
N ARG A 45 29.77 1.83 -8.19
CA ARG A 45 29.48 2.83 -9.21
C ARG A 45 28.10 2.60 -9.82
N CYS A 46 27.32 3.67 -9.99
CA CYS A 46 26.07 3.59 -10.73
C CYS A 46 26.33 3.27 -12.21
N PRO A 47 25.73 2.20 -12.79
CA PRO A 47 26.00 1.82 -14.18
C PRO A 47 25.37 2.75 -15.23
N TYR A 48 24.54 3.73 -14.82
CA TYR A 48 23.86 4.65 -15.73
C TYR A 48 24.47 6.06 -15.73
N CYS A 49 24.61 6.70 -14.57
CA CYS A 49 25.25 8.03 -14.49
C CYS A 49 26.74 7.99 -14.14
N GLY A 50 27.32 6.83 -13.82
CA GLY A 50 28.73 6.74 -13.44
C GLY A 50 29.11 7.34 -12.08
N THR A 51 28.16 7.85 -11.29
CA THR A 51 28.43 8.34 -9.91
C THR A 51 28.94 7.22 -9.03
N ARG A 52 29.94 7.51 -8.18
CA ARG A 52 30.55 6.57 -7.24
C ARG A 52 29.89 6.71 -5.86
N TYR A 53 29.72 5.61 -5.14
CA TYR A 53 29.13 5.59 -3.80
C TYR A 53 29.98 4.73 -2.88
N LYS A 54 30.35 5.21 -1.69
CA LYS A 54 31.16 4.49 -0.68
C LYS A 54 30.45 4.49 0.66
N LEU A 55 30.56 3.44 1.46
CA LEU A 55 30.22 3.53 2.89
C LEU A 55 31.30 4.31 3.65
N ARG A 56 30.89 5.15 4.62
CA ARG A 56 31.81 5.82 5.54
C ARG A 56 32.58 4.79 6.37
N ASP A 57 33.87 5.03 6.57
CA ASP A 57 34.74 4.09 7.26
C ASP A 57 34.28 3.89 8.72
N GLY A 58 33.92 2.65 9.07
CA GLY A 58 33.41 2.26 10.39
C GLY A 58 31.92 1.90 10.44
N GLU A 59 31.11 2.40 9.50
CA GLU A 59 29.69 2.04 9.37
C GLU A 59 29.53 0.58 8.88
N ARG A 60 28.54 -0.16 9.38
CA ARG A 60 28.26 -1.56 8.95
C ARG A 60 26.77 -1.87 8.88
N PHE A 61 26.33 -2.43 7.76
CA PHE A 61 24.97 -2.91 7.53
C PHE A 61 24.87 -4.39 7.89
N LEU A 62 24.45 -4.70 9.12
CA LEU A 62 24.62 -6.05 9.68
C LEU A 62 23.60 -7.10 9.22
N THR A 63 22.38 -6.71 8.79
CA THR A 63 21.29 -7.69 8.57
C THR A 63 20.62 -7.67 7.19
N GLY A 64 20.48 -6.52 6.51
CA GLY A 64 19.73 -6.45 5.25
C GLY A 64 18.23 -6.81 5.33
N ILE A 65 17.74 -7.01 6.56
CA ILE A 65 16.40 -7.46 6.92
C ILE A 65 15.91 -6.48 8.01
N PRO A 66 14.76 -5.81 7.85
CA PRO A 66 14.20 -4.91 8.85
C PRO A 66 13.77 -5.65 10.11
N ASP A 67 13.97 -5.04 11.26
CA ASP A 67 13.43 -5.49 12.54
C ASP A 67 12.23 -4.59 12.94
N PRO A 68 11.10 -5.13 13.45
CA PRO A 68 10.82 -6.54 13.74
C PRO A 68 10.18 -7.31 12.58
N MET A 69 10.83 -8.40 12.16
CA MET A 69 10.22 -9.42 11.29
C MET A 69 9.34 -10.36 12.12
N ARG A 70 8.02 -10.39 11.86
CA ARG A 70 7.05 -11.17 12.64
C ARG A 70 6.69 -12.51 11.99
N ARG A 71 6.63 -12.59 10.66
CA ARG A 71 6.29 -13.82 9.91
C ARG A 71 7.20 -14.00 8.71
N ALA A 72 7.82 -15.17 8.56
CA ALA A 72 8.60 -15.52 7.38
C ALA A 72 8.23 -16.88 6.78
N LEU A 73 8.35 -16.97 5.46
CA LEU A 73 8.07 -18.16 4.66
C LEU A 73 9.37 -18.80 4.15
N ILE A 74 9.59 -20.07 4.43
CA ILE A 74 10.71 -20.84 3.90
C ILE A 74 10.25 -21.60 2.65
N ILE A 75 10.82 -21.32 1.47
CA ILE A 75 10.68 -22.22 0.32
C ILE A 75 11.81 -23.26 0.43
N ALA A 76 11.44 -24.47 0.84
CA ALA A 76 12.38 -25.53 1.17
C ALA A 76 13.08 -26.14 -0.07
N PRO A 77 14.29 -26.71 0.08
CA PRO A 77 14.93 -27.50 -0.97
C PRO A 77 14.20 -28.83 -1.22
N ASN A 78 14.51 -29.47 -2.36
CA ASN A 78 13.85 -30.71 -2.78
C ASN A 78 14.43 -31.99 -2.14
N TRP A 79 15.58 -31.90 -1.47
CA TRP A 79 16.32 -33.04 -0.93
C TRP A 79 16.37 -33.01 0.61
N ILE A 80 16.32 -34.19 1.22
CA ILE A 80 16.32 -34.36 2.68
C ILE A 80 17.59 -33.79 3.33
N GLY A 81 18.76 -34.08 2.74
CA GLY A 81 20.04 -33.56 3.22
C GLY A 81 20.10 -32.04 3.20
N ASP A 82 19.78 -31.43 2.05
CA ASP A 82 19.73 -29.97 1.90
C ASP A 82 18.77 -29.31 2.90
N ALA A 83 17.62 -29.92 3.20
CA ALA A 83 16.65 -29.38 4.15
C ALA A 83 17.20 -29.37 5.59
N LEU A 84 17.92 -30.41 5.99
CA LEU A 84 18.62 -30.46 7.29
C LEU A 84 19.77 -29.46 7.35
N MET A 85 20.54 -29.33 6.27
CA MET A 85 21.62 -28.33 6.17
C MET A 85 21.10 -26.89 6.15
N ALA A 86 19.82 -26.67 5.87
CA ALA A 86 19.16 -25.38 5.98
C ALA A 86 18.64 -25.06 7.39
N GLN A 87 18.51 -26.02 8.31
CA GLN A 87 17.99 -25.73 9.65
C GLN A 87 18.81 -24.68 10.45
N PRO A 88 20.14 -24.62 10.35
CA PRO A 88 20.93 -23.59 11.03
C PRO A 88 20.53 -22.16 10.63
N LEU A 89 20.06 -21.93 9.41
CA LEU A 89 19.45 -20.66 8.98
C LEU A 89 18.18 -20.35 9.79
N PHE A 90 17.30 -21.33 10.01
CA PHE A 90 16.05 -21.12 10.77
C PHE A 90 16.36 -20.80 12.24
N ALA A 91 17.34 -21.48 12.83
CA ALA A 91 17.81 -21.21 14.19
C ALA A 91 18.45 -19.82 14.31
N LEU A 92 19.20 -19.37 13.30
CA LEU A 92 19.75 -18.02 13.25
C LEU A 92 18.67 -16.95 13.09
N ILE A 93 17.66 -17.16 12.23
CA ILE A 93 16.51 -16.27 12.08
C ILE A 93 15.77 -16.12 13.43
N LYS A 94 15.54 -17.21 14.15
CA LYS A 94 14.93 -17.19 15.49
C LYS A 94 15.79 -16.46 16.54
N ARG A 95 17.13 -16.50 16.43
CA ARG A 95 18.04 -15.74 17.30
C ARG A 95 18.03 -14.25 17.00
N LEU A 96 17.99 -13.88 15.71
CA LEU A 96 17.97 -12.48 15.26
C LEU A 96 16.61 -11.81 15.48
N HIS A 97 15.51 -12.56 15.29
CA HIS A 97 14.14 -12.08 15.47
C HIS A 97 13.36 -13.04 16.40
N PRO A 98 13.47 -12.92 17.73
CA PRO A 98 12.91 -13.88 18.70
C PRO A 98 11.40 -14.08 18.60
N CYS A 99 10.65 -13.05 18.21
CA CYS A 99 9.19 -13.11 18.04
C CYS A 99 8.74 -13.60 16.66
N SER A 100 9.67 -13.98 15.77
CA SER A 100 9.34 -14.40 14.41
C SER A 100 8.66 -15.77 14.37
N VAL A 101 7.69 -15.93 13.48
CA VAL A 101 7.01 -17.19 13.16
C VAL A 101 7.45 -17.65 11.78
N LEU A 102 7.92 -18.90 11.67
CA LEU A 102 8.40 -19.47 10.43
C LEU A 102 7.45 -20.56 9.96
N ASP A 103 6.96 -20.47 8.73
CA ASP A 103 6.23 -21.54 8.05
C ASP A 103 7.01 -21.96 6.79
N ALA A 104 6.79 -23.17 6.28
CA ALA A 104 7.52 -23.69 5.12
C ALA A 104 6.61 -24.15 3.97
N VAL A 105 7.05 -23.97 2.74
CA VAL A 105 6.51 -24.64 1.54
C VAL A 105 7.51 -25.71 1.13
N ALA A 106 7.07 -26.97 1.06
CA ALA A 106 7.93 -28.11 0.80
C ALA A 106 7.26 -29.17 -0.09
N PRO A 107 8.04 -30.01 -0.80
CA PRO A 107 7.52 -31.23 -1.38
C PRO A 107 7.05 -32.21 -0.30
N ALA A 108 6.05 -33.03 -0.61
CA ALA A 108 5.45 -33.98 0.36
C ALA A 108 6.45 -34.96 1.00
N TRP A 109 7.56 -35.29 0.33
CA TRP A 109 8.61 -36.16 0.87
C TRP A 109 9.65 -35.42 1.75
N VAL A 110 9.70 -34.09 1.74
CA VAL A 110 10.57 -33.28 2.63
C VAL A 110 9.80 -32.75 3.83
N ALA A 111 8.50 -32.50 3.69
CA ALA A 111 7.63 -32.02 4.77
C ALA A 111 7.76 -32.77 6.11
N PRO A 112 7.90 -34.12 6.18
CA PRO A 112 8.05 -34.84 7.45
C PRO A 112 9.32 -34.52 8.25
N ILE A 113 10.34 -33.95 7.60
CA ILE A 113 11.61 -33.52 8.22
C ILE A 113 11.46 -32.12 8.80
N LEU A 114 10.90 -31.19 8.02
CA LEU A 114 10.59 -29.83 8.48
C LEU A 114 9.60 -29.85 9.66
N ALA A 115 8.68 -30.82 9.70
CA ALA A 115 7.73 -31.00 10.80
C ALA A 115 8.37 -31.38 12.14
N ARG A 116 9.65 -31.81 12.10
CA ARG A 116 10.46 -32.20 13.26
C ARG A 116 11.51 -31.14 13.61
N MET A 117 11.43 -29.94 13.03
CA MET A 117 12.29 -28.80 13.35
C MET A 117 11.54 -27.82 14.26
N PRO A 118 11.97 -27.59 15.51
CA PRO A 118 11.25 -26.72 16.46
C PRO A 118 11.16 -25.25 16.00
N GLU A 119 11.97 -24.85 15.02
CA GLU A 119 11.93 -23.52 14.44
C GLU A 119 10.71 -23.28 13.51
N ILE A 120 10.12 -24.35 12.95
CA ILE A 120 9.02 -24.30 11.97
C ILE A 120 7.67 -24.57 12.64
N ARG A 121 6.68 -23.70 12.39
CA ARG A 121 5.31 -23.80 12.91
C ARG A 121 4.39 -24.62 12.01
N ALA A 122 4.27 -24.25 10.73
CA ALA A 122 3.34 -24.88 9.79
C ALA A 122 3.99 -25.18 8.44
N ILE A 123 3.46 -26.17 7.72
CA ILE A 123 4.03 -26.65 6.45
C ILE A 123 2.95 -26.81 5.40
N HIS A 124 3.13 -26.09 4.29
CA HIS A 124 2.35 -26.17 3.08
C HIS A 124 2.98 -27.23 2.16
N SER A 125 2.48 -28.47 2.27
CA SER A 125 2.91 -29.59 1.43
C SER A 125 2.43 -29.41 0.00
N THR A 126 3.31 -29.62 -0.98
CA THR A 126 3.01 -29.38 -2.40
C THR A 126 3.22 -30.62 -3.28
N GLY A 127 2.28 -30.83 -4.21
CA GLY A 127 2.39 -31.78 -5.33
C GLY A 127 3.08 -31.18 -6.56
N LEU A 128 3.93 -30.17 -6.39
CA LEU A 128 4.62 -29.49 -7.49
C LEU A 128 5.78 -30.36 -7.99
N GLY A 129 5.62 -30.94 -9.18
CA GLY A 129 6.57 -31.90 -9.75
C GLY A 129 7.91 -31.26 -10.09
N HIS A 130 9.00 -32.02 -9.88
CA HIS A 130 10.32 -31.62 -10.34
C HIS A 130 10.30 -31.37 -11.86
N GLY A 131 11.09 -30.40 -12.33
CA GLY A 131 11.08 -29.97 -13.74
C GLY A 131 9.86 -29.14 -14.19
N LYS A 132 8.65 -29.36 -13.69
CA LYS A 132 7.40 -28.80 -14.27
C LYS A 132 7.05 -27.37 -13.81
N LEU A 133 6.54 -26.54 -14.73
CA LEU A 133 6.17 -25.13 -14.50
C LEU A 133 4.89 -24.93 -13.70
N GLN A 134 3.84 -25.75 -13.93
CA GLN A 134 2.57 -25.80 -13.16
C GLN A 134 2.09 -24.42 -12.63
N LEU A 135 2.00 -23.43 -13.52
CA LEU A 135 1.79 -22.02 -13.13
C LEU A 135 0.50 -21.81 -12.34
N TRP A 136 -0.59 -22.49 -12.72
CA TRP A 136 -1.89 -22.35 -12.05
C TRP A 136 -1.87 -22.88 -10.60
N HIS A 137 -1.27 -24.05 -10.33
CA HIS A 137 -1.09 -24.53 -8.95
C HIS A 137 -0.16 -23.63 -8.12
N ARG A 138 0.88 -23.04 -8.74
CA ARG A 138 1.75 -22.06 -8.07
C ARG A 138 1.01 -20.76 -7.76
N TRP A 139 0.11 -20.32 -8.63
CA TRP A 139 -0.73 -19.15 -8.41
C TRP A 139 -1.79 -19.38 -7.34
N GLN A 140 -2.47 -20.53 -7.34
CA GLN A 140 -3.43 -20.91 -6.30
C GLN A 140 -2.76 -20.92 -4.92
N LEU A 141 -1.66 -21.67 -4.78
CA LEU A 141 -0.87 -21.70 -3.55
C LEU A 141 -0.38 -20.30 -3.12
N ALA A 142 0.05 -19.46 -4.07
CA ALA A 142 0.46 -18.10 -3.78
C ALA A 142 -0.71 -17.21 -3.31
N SER A 143 -1.93 -17.44 -3.81
CA SER A 143 -3.16 -16.78 -3.36
C SER A 143 -3.52 -17.20 -1.93
N ASP A 144 -3.47 -18.50 -1.62
CA ASP A 144 -3.73 -19.02 -0.28
C ASP A 144 -2.72 -18.46 0.74
N LEU A 145 -1.44 -18.44 0.38
CA LEU A 145 -0.35 -17.87 1.20
C LEU A 145 -0.44 -16.35 1.37
N ARG A 146 -1.02 -15.62 0.41
CA ARG A 146 -1.19 -14.16 0.46
C ARG A 146 -2.07 -13.74 1.64
N GLU A 147 -3.03 -14.57 2.05
CA GLU A 147 -3.89 -14.30 3.20
C GLU A 147 -3.19 -14.40 4.56
N THR A 148 -2.04 -15.06 4.61
CA THR A 148 -1.27 -15.30 5.85
C THR A 148 -0.41 -14.09 6.24
N GLY A 149 -0.07 -13.23 5.28
CA GLY A 149 0.66 -11.98 5.51
C GLY A 149 2.09 -12.18 6.03
N TYR A 150 2.97 -12.76 5.20
CA TYR A 150 4.39 -12.90 5.53
C TYR A 150 5.16 -11.60 5.24
N ASP A 151 6.11 -11.26 6.12
CA ASP A 151 7.01 -10.12 5.97
C ASP A 151 8.21 -10.48 5.07
N ALA A 152 8.71 -11.73 5.19
CA ALA A 152 9.83 -12.22 4.40
C ALA A 152 9.62 -13.62 3.82
N ALA A 153 10.35 -13.94 2.76
CA ALA A 153 10.46 -15.27 2.21
C ALA A 153 11.92 -15.63 1.90
N TYR A 154 12.37 -16.77 2.38
CA TYR A 154 13.70 -17.32 2.12
C TYR A 154 13.60 -18.42 1.06
N VAL A 155 14.24 -18.20 -0.10
CA VAL A 155 14.12 -19.08 -1.27
C VAL A 155 15.40 -19.90 -1.45
N LEU A 156 15.38 -21.10 -0.87
CA LEU A 156 16.55 -21.99 -0.79
C LEU A 156 16.88 -22.68 -2.14
N PRO A 157 15.92 -23.19 -2.94
CA PRO A 157 16.24 -23.78 -4.24
C PRO A 157 16.68 -22.72 -5.24
N ASN A 158 17.73 -23.01 -6.02
CA ASN A 158 18.32 -22.07 -6.98
C ASN A 158 17.50 -21.80 -8.27
N SER A 159 16.40 -22.53 -8.48
CA SER A 159 15.57 -22.42 -9.68
C SER A 159 14.75 -21.13 -9.73
N MET A 160 14.44 -20.64 -10.93
CA MET A 160 13.57 -19.46 -11.11
C MET A 160 12.15 -19.72 -10.57
N LYS A 161 11.61 -20.92 -10.83
CA LYS A 161 10.23 -21.33 -10.46
C LYS A 161 9.96 -21.48 -8.96
N SER A 162 10.98 -21.57 -8.10
CA SER A 162 10.80 -21.57 -6.64
C SER A 162 10.60 -20.16 -6.09
N ALA A 163 11.22 -19.14 -6.71
CA ALA A 163 11.04 -17.74 -6.34
C ALA A 163 9.69 -17.15 -6.83
N LEU A 164 8.98 -17.84 -7.74
CA LEU A 164 7.70 -17.39 -8.27
C LEU A 164 6.58 -17.37 -7.22
N ILE A 165 6.54 -18.33 -6.28
CA ILE A 165 5.48 -18.40 -5.26
C ILE A 165 5.54 -17.18 -4.31
N PRO A 166 6.68 -16.84 -3.67
CA PRO A 166 6.78 -15.62 -2.87
C PRO A 166 6.52 -14.32 -3.63
N TRP A 167 6.91 -14.26 -4.90
CA TRP A 167 6.67 -13.09 -5.75
C TRP A 167 5.18 -12.91 -6.07
N LEU A 168 4.47 -13.99 -6.46
CA LEU A 168 3.02 -13.96 -6.68
C LEU A 168 2.23 -13.71 -5.39
N ALA A 169 2.70 -14.20 -4.25
CA ALA A 169 2.10 -13.95 -2.94
C ALA A 169 2.30 -12.51 -2.43
N GLY A 170 3.10 -11.69 -3.13
CA GLY A 170 3.34 -10.29 -2.80
C GLY A 170 4.19 -10.08 -1.54
N ILE A 171 4.99 -11.07 -1.12
CA ILE A 171 5.79 -11.01 0.10
C ILE A 171 6.89 -9.94 -0.09
N PRO A 172 7.04 -8.95 0.82
CA PRO A 172 7.84 -7.76 0.52
C PRO A 172 9.35 -8.04 0.50
N LEU A 173 9.88 -8.87 1.40
CA LEU A 173 11.28 -9.29 1.39
C LEU A 173 11.40 -10.70 0.80
N ARG A 174 12.22 -10.88 -0.23
CA ARG A 174 12.41 -12.15 -0.95
C ARG A 174 13.91 -12.40 -1.09
N ILE A 175 14.41 -13.21 -0.17
CA ILE A 175 15.82 -13.43 0.16
C ILE A 175 16.27 -14.75 -0.47
N GLY A 176 17.44 -14.76 -1.10
CA GLY A 176 18.04 -16.00 -1.60
C GLY A 176 19.28 -15.74 -2.46
N TYR A 177 19.89 -16.81 -2.96
CA TYR A 177 20.98 -16.72 -3.93
C TYR A 177 20.48 -16.20 -5.29
N THR A 178 21.39 -15.85 -6.20
CA THR A 178 21.01 -15.35 -7.53
C THR A 178 20.49 -16.45 -8.45
N GLY A 179 21.09 -17.65 -8.39
CA GLY A 179 20.68 -18.85 -9.14
C GLY A 179 20.45 -18.62 -10.64
N GLU A 180 19.31 -19.11 -11.15
CA GLU A 180 18.84 -18.92 -12.53
C GLU A 180 18.35 -17.47 -12.80
N SER A 181 19.26 -16.49 -12.70
CA SER A 181 19.01 -15.08 -13.05
C SER A 181 17.77 -14.45 -12.42
N ARG A 182 17.55 -14.68 -11.12
CA ARG A 182 16.32 -14.32 -10.38
C ARG A 182 16.17 -12.81 -10.06
N TYR A 183 16.70 -11.93 -10.91
CA TYR A 183 16.90 -10.49 -10.67
C TYR A 183 15.64 -9.66 -10.41
N MET A 184 14.44 -10.17 -10.71
CA MET A 184 13.16 -9.53 -10.39
C MET A 184 12.36 -10.27 -9.30
N LEU A 185 12.54 -11.60 -9.17
CA LEU A 185 11.80 -12.42 -8.23
C LEU A 185 12.37 -12.32 -6.80
N LEU A 186 13.68 -12.11 -6.67
CA LEU A 186 14.37 -11.89 -5.40
C LEU A 186 14.91 -10.45 -5.34
N ASN A 187 14.63 -9.75 -4.25
CA ASN A 187 15.08 -8.37 -4.01
C ASN A 187 16.20 -8.27 -2.96
N VAL A 188 16.43 -9.30 -2.14
CA VAL A 188 17.67 -9.47 -1.36
C VAL A 188 18.40 -10.66 -1.96
N ARG A 189 19.50 -10.40 -2.69
CA ARG A 189 20.19 -11.40 -3.50
C ARG A 189 21.62 -11.62 -3.03
N HIS A 190 21.95 -12.86 -2.73
CA HIS A 190 23.32 -13.27 -2.49
C HIS A 190 23.97 -13.68 -3.83
N PRO A 191 25.24 -13.30 -4.09
CA PRO A 191 25.96 -13.78 -5.25
C PRO A 191 26.15 -15.30 -5.17
N ASN A 192 26.07 -16.00 -6.31
CA ASN A 192 26.38 -17.43 -6.34
C ASN A 192 27.91 -17.60 -6.17
N PRO A 193 28.41 -18.39 -5.21
CA PRO A 193 29.83 -18.64 -5.09
C PRO A 193 30.38 -19.36 -6.35
N PRO A 194 31.60 -19.02 -6.81
CA PRO A 194 32.29 -19.73 -7.89
C PRO A 194 32.34 -21.25 -7.65
N ARG A 195 32.38 -22.06 -8.72
CA ARG A 195 32.32 -23.54 -8.57
C ARG A 195 33.47 -24.12 -7.74
N ASN A 196 34.64 -23.49 -7.81
CA ASN A 196 35.88 -23.78 -7.10
C ASN A 196 35.92 -23.25 -5.65
N GLU A 197 35.02 -22.34 -5.27
CA GLU A 197 35.01 -21.62 -3.98
C GLU A 197 33.69 -21.82 -3.23
N ARG A 198 32.99 -22.92 -3.48
CA ARG A 198 31.71 -23.19 -2.82
C ARG A 198 31.93 -23.54 -1.35
N PRO A 199 31.41 -22.74 -0.40
CA PRO A 199 31.49 -23.10 1.01
C PRO A 199 30.65 -24.35 1.30
N PRO A 200 30.90 -25.05 2.42
CA PRO A 200 30.04 -26.15 2.87
C PRO A 200 28.58 -25.71 3.00
N MET A 201 27.65 -26.67 2.88
CA MET A 201 26.22 -26.37 2.72
C MET A 201 25.60 -25.61 3.91
N VAL A 202 26.08 -25.82 5.15
CA VAL A 202 25.57 -25.08 6.33
C VAL A 202 25.98 -23.62 6.31
N PRO A 203 27.27 -23.23 6.20
CA PRO A 203 27.66 -21.84 5.93
C PRO A 203 26.93 -21.22 4.73
N HIS A 204 26.72 -21.98 3.65
CA HIS A 204 25.99 -21.51 2.47
C HIS A 204 24.54 -21.09 2.80
N TYR A 205 23.77 -21.89 3.54
CA TYR A 205 22.42 -21.50 3.94
C TYR A 205 22.41 -20.48 5.09
N ALA A 206 23.30 -20.60 6.07
CA ALA A 206 23.41 -19.68 7.20
C ALA A 206 23.70 -18.24 6.75
N ALA A 207 24.42 -18.05 5.64
CA ALA A 207 24.68 -16.73 5.06
C ALA A 207 23.40 -15.95 4.72
N LEU A 208 22.30 -16.65 4.40
CA LEU A 208 21.00 -16.01 4.10
C LEU A 208 20.33 -15.39 5.34
N ALA A 209 20.83 -15.64 6.55
CA ALA A 209 20.34 -15.00 7.78
C ALA A 209 20.81 -13.54 7.92
N TYR A 210 21.80 -13.13 7.13
CA TYR A 210 22.49 -11.84 7.23
C TYR A 210 22.50 -11.11 5.88
N ALA A 211 23.01 -9.88 5.86
CA ALA A 211 23.19 -9.14 4.62
C ALA A 211 24.16 -9.87 3.65
N PRO A 212 23.99 -9.72 2.31
CA PRO A 212 24.97 -10.20 1.34
C PRO A 212 26.39 -9.69 1.67
N GLY A 213 27.36 -10.61 1.71
CA GLY A 213 28.76 -10.28 2.05
C GLY A 213 29.07 -10.20 3.55
N ALA A 214 28.09 -10.29 4.45
CA ALA A 214 28.32 -10.26 5.90
C ALA A 214 29.14 -11.46 6.38
N LYS A 215 30.03 -11.22 7.36
CA LYS A 215 30.78 -12.29 8.02
C LYS A 215 29.85 -13.12 8.90
N LEU A 216 29.87 -14.43 8.71
CA LEU A 216 29.20 -15.39 9.59
C LEU A 216 29.85 -15.41 10.99
N PRO A 217 29.08 -15.73 12.04
CA PRO A 217 29.66 -16.05 13.35
C PRO A 217 30.54 -17.30 13.25
N THR A 218 31.58 -17.36 14.08
CA THR A 218 32.56 -18.45 14.11
C THR A 218 31.91 -19.82 14.38
N GLU A 219 30.84 -19.84 15.19
CA GLU A 219 30.06 -21.03 15.49
C GLU A 219 28.65 -20.91 14.91
N LEU A 220 28.23 -21.95 14.18
CA LEU A 220 26.90 -22.07 13.60
C LEU A 220 26.08 -23.12 14.38
N PRO A 221 24.75 -22.96 14.53
CA PRO A 221 23.91 -23.99 15.15
C PRO A 221 24.04 -25.32 14.39
N ALA A 222 24.15 -26.44 15.11
CA ALA A 222 24.03 -27.77 14.51
C ALA A 222 22.55 -28.10 14.20
N PRO A 223 22.25 -28.83 13.11
CA PRO A 223 20.92 -29.38 12.87
C PRO A 223 20.46 -30.29 14.02
N ARG A 224 19.16 -30.26 14.33
CA ARG A 224 18.53 -31.03 15.41
C ARG A 224 17.11 -31.42 15.02
N LEU A 225 16.72 -32.67 15.23
CA LEU A 225 15.33 -33.09 15.03
C LEU A 225 14.68 -33.45 16.36
N GLU A 226 13.46 -32.99 16.56
CA GLU A 226 12.60 -33.40 17.67
C GLU A 226 11.69 -34.55 17.24
N ILE A 227 11.55 -35.55 18.12
CA ILE A 227 10.73 -36.74 17.89
C ILE A 227 9.95 -37.03 19.18
N ASP A 228 8.66 -37.27 19.05
CA ASP A 228 7.85 -37.80 20.13
C ASP A 228 8.36 -39.19 20.53
N LEU A 229 8.71 -39.34 21.80
CA LEU A 229 9.27 -40.57 22.38
C LEU A 229 8.30 -41.76 22.31
N SER A 230 7.01 -41.54 22.02
CA SER A 230 6.06 -42.61 21.73
C SER A 230 6.27 -43.27 20.35
N GLU A 231 6.79 -42.53 19.34
CA GLU A 231 6.90 -43.05 17.98
C GLU A 231 7.86 -44.24 17.85
N PRO A 232 9.09 -44.20 18.41
CA PRO A 232 10.03 -45.31 18.30
C PRO A 232 9.50 -46.59 18.96
N ILE A 233 8.76 -46.47 20.06
CA ILE A 233 8.13 -47.59 20.78
C ILE A 233 7.00 -48.18 19.93
N ARG A 234 6.06 -47.34 19.48
CA ARG A 234 4.93 -47.73 18.62
C ARG A 234 5.39 -48.43 17.33
N LEU A 235 6.44 -47.89 16.70
CA LEU A 235 7.00 -48.46 15.47
C LEU A 235 7.81 -49.74 15.73
N SER A 236 8.48 -49.85 16.88
CA SER A 236 9.11 -51.09 17.29
C SER A 236 8.07 -52.21 17.44
N HIS A 237 6.92 -51.96 18.05
CA HIS A 237 5.82 -52.94 18.07
C HIS A 237 5.26 -53.24 16.67
N ARG A 238 5.02 -52.22 15.83
CA ARG A 238 4.51 -52.41 14.45
C ARG A 238 5.41 -53.28 13.58
N PHE A 239 6.73 -53.15 13.73
CA PHE A 239 7.72 -53.90 12.97
C PHE A 239 8.32 -55.08 13.74
N ASP A 240 7.71 -55.49 14.86
CA ASP A 240 8.14 -56.62 15.69
C ASP A 240 9.66 -56.58 16.01
N LEU A 241 10.04 -55.46 16.63
CA LEU A 241 11.40 -55.17 17.10
C LEU A 241 11.38 -55.08 18.63
N ASP A 242 12.16 -55.91 19.32
CA ASP A 242 12.20 -55.96 20.78
C ASP A 242 12.94 -54.75 21.34
N THR A 243 12.23 -53.86 22.02
CA THR A 243 12.77 -52.62 22.59
C THR A 243 13.82 -52.83 23.69
N ARG A 244 13.95 -54.05 24.23
CA ARG A 244 14.90 -54.40 25.30
C ARG A 244 16.32 -54.63 24.79
N VAL A 245 16.51 -54.82 23.48
CA VAL A 245 17.80 -55.13 22.88
C VAL A 245 18.31 -54.01 21.94
N PRO A 246 19.65 -53.91 21.73
CA PRO A 246 20.24 -52.94 20.82
C PRO A 246 19.71 -53.07 19.38
N LEU A 247 19.56 -51.92 18.72
CA LEU A 247 19.12 -51.82 17.33
C LEU A 247 20.22 -51.17 16.49
N VAL A 248 20.71 -51.85 15.46
CA VAL A 248 21.58 -51.26 14.44
C VAL A 248 20.77 -50.99 13.18
N VAL A 249 20.93 -49.79 12.62
CA VAL A 249 20.24 -49.39 11.38
C VAL A 249 21.24 -49.28 10.24
N PHE A 250 20.98 -49.97 9.15
CA PHE A 250 21.69 -49.82 7.88
C PHE A 250 20.89 -48.93 6.93
N CYS A 251 21.58 -48.01 6.27
CA CYS A 251 21.03 -47.17 5.19
C CYS A 251 21.83 -47.43 3.90
N PRO A 252 21.59 -48.57 3.21
CA PRO A 252 22.38 -49.00 2.06
C PRO A 252 22.04 -48.22 0.77
N GLY A 253 20.96 -47.45 0.77
CA GLY A 253 20.55 -46.65 -0.38
C GLY A 253 21.46 -45.46 -0.67
N ALA A 254 21.39 -44.97 -1.91
CA ALA A 254 21.90 -43.65 -2.29
C ALA A 254 21.17 -43.12 -3.52
N GLU A 255 20.48 -41.99 -3.36
CA GLU A 255 19.62 -41.38 -4.40
C GLU A 255 20.45 -40.65 -5.49
N TYR A 256 21.72 -40.33 -5.22
CA TYR A 256 22.61 -39.68 -6.20
C TYR A 256 23.01 -40.59 -7.37
N GLY A 257 23.18 -41.89 -7.11
CA GLY A 257 23.62 -42.88 -8.09
C GLY A 257 24.33 -44.08 -7.44
N PRO A 258 24.67 -45.12 -8.23
CA PRO A 258 25.39 -46.30 -7.75
C PRO A 258 26.80 -45.98 -7.23
N ALA A 259 27.45 -44.89 -7.72
CA ALA A 259 28.79 -44.51 -7.30
C ALA A 259 28.92 -44.05 -5.82
N LYS A 260 27.82 -44.04 -5.06
CA LYS A 260 27.81 -43.79 -3.61
C LYS A 260 27.39 -45.01 -2.78
N ARG A 261 27.12 -46.17 -3.38
CA ARG A 261 26.56 -47.33 -2.67
C ARG A 261 27.66 -48.30 -2.28
N TRP A 262 27.93 -48.44 -0.99
CA TRP A 262 28.80 -49.50 -0.49
C TRP A 262 28.21 -50.89 -0.83
N PRO A 263 29.02 -51.88 -1.24
CA PRO A 263 28.50 -53.14 -1.79
C PRO A 263 27.65 -53.94 -0.78
N PRO A 264 26.56 -54.59 -1.22
CA PRO A 264 25.69 -55.37 -0.32
C PRO A 264 26.39 -56.57 0.32
N GLU A 265 27.39 -57.15 -0.33
CA GLU A 265 28.26 -58.19 0.25
C GLU A 265 29.01 -57.69 1.50
N HIS A 266 29.45 -56.43 1.52
CA HIS A 266 30.16 -55.86 2.66
C HIS A 266 29.21 -55.46 3.80
N PHE A 267 28.01 -54.97 3.48
CA PHE A 267 26.95 -54.82 4.49
C PHE A 267 26.57 -56.15 5.14
N ALA A 268 26.51 -57.23 4.35
CA ALA A 268 26.22 -58.57 4.88
C ALA A 268 27.36 -59.09 5.77
N ALA A 269 28.62 -58.95 5.36
CA ALA A 269 29.78 -59.29 6.19
C ALA A 269 29.78 -58.50 7.51
N LEU A 270 29.47 -57.20 7.48
CA LEU A 270 29.34 -56.38 8.69
C LEU A 270 28.20 -56.87 9.60
N ALA A 271 27.03 -57.21 9.05
CA ALA A 271 25.92 -57.77 9.83
C ALA A 271 26.27 -59.11 10.49
N GLN A 272 27.03 -59.97 9.80
CA GLN A 272 27.52 -61.23 10.37
C GLN A 272 28.50 -60.99 11.52
N MET A 273 29.47 -60.08 11.36
CA MET A 273 30.42 -59.73 12.44
C MET A 273 29.73 -59.08 13.65
N ILE A 274 28.72 -58.23 13.43
CA ILE A 274 27.89 -57.67 14.51
C ILE A 274 27.11 -58.79 15.22
N GLY A 275 26.51 -59.73 14.47
CA GLY A 275 25.80 -60.88 15.04
C GLY A 275 26.70 -61.80 15.86
N GLN A 276 27.94 -62.05 15.41
CA GLN A 276 28.93 -62.84 16.15
C GLN A 276 29.41 -62.11 17.42
N SER A 277 29.61 -60.79 17.35
CA SER A 277 30.14 -59.99 18.46
C SER A 277 29.08 -59.61 19.50
N PHE A 278 27.82 -59.46 19.08
CA PHE A 278 26.70 -59.00 19.89
C PHE A 278 25.39 -59.77 19.54
N PRO A 279 25.26 -61.05 19.95
CA PRO A 279 24.22 -61.98 19.45
C PRO A 279 22.77 -61.55 19.58
N TYR A 280 22.45 -60.65 20.52
CA TYR A 280 21.09 -60.15 20.76
C TYR A 280 20.75 -58.87 19.96
N THR A 281 21.67 -58.35 19.15
CA THR A 281 21.48 -57.10 18.40
C THR A 281 20.54 -57.32 17.21
N GLN A 282 19.48 -56.52 17.14
CA GLN A 282 18.61 -56.48 15.96
C GLN A 282 19.24 -55.57 14.88
N ILE A 283 19.21 -55.99 13.62
CA ILE A 283 19.68 -55.18 12.50
C ILE A 283 18.52 -54.94 11.52
N ILE A 284 18.27 -53.68 11.15
CA ILE A 284 17.26 -53.32 10.15
C ILE A 284 17.87 -52.52 9.00
N ALA A 285 17.37 -52.71 7.78
CA ALA A 285 17.72 -51.87 6.63
C ALA A 285 16.58 -50.87 6.34
N LEU A 286 16.92 -49.59 6.26
CA LEU A 286 16.01 -48.48 5.94
C LEU A 286 16.41 -47.79 4.63
N GLY A 287 15.41 -47.36 3.88
CA GLY A 287 15.59 -46.78 2.56
C GLY A 287 14.26 -46.58 1.81
N SER A 288 14.35 -46.02 0.61
CA SER A 288 13.19 -45.85 -0.27
C SER A 288 12.73 -47.19 -0.86
N PRO A 289 11.55 -47.27 -1.50
CA PRO A 289 11.14 -48.46 -2.25
C PRO A 289 12.17 -48.93 -3.30
N LYS A 290 12.95 -48.00 -3.88
CA LYS A 290 14.01 -48.32 -4.85
C LYS A 290 15.18 -49.09 -4.21
N ASP A 291 15.40 -48.91 -2.92
CA ASP A 291 16.49 -49.52 -2.17
C ASP A 291 16.12 -50.91 -1.63
N SER A 292 14.86 -51.35 -1.78
CA SER A 292 14.39 -52.64 -1.27
C SER A 292 15.11 -53.84 -1.89
N ALA A 293 15.36 -53.84 -3.20
CA ALA A 293 16.09 -54.92 -3.86
C ALA A 293 17.55 -55.03 -3.35
N LEU A 294 18.19 -53.88 -3.07
CA LEU A 294 19.53 -53.84 -2.50
C LEU A 294 19.56 -54.37 -1.06
N ALA A 295 18.60 -53.92 -0.23
CA ALA A 295 18.46 -54.40 1.15
C ALA A 295 18.08 -55.88 1.23
N GLN A 296 17.31 -56.38 0.26
CA GLN A 296 16.97 -57.80 0.15
C GLN A 296 18.22 -58.65 -0.13
N GLY A 297 19.07 -58.21 -1.06
CA GLY A 297 20.36 -58.88 -1.33
C GLY A 297 21.32 -58.90 -0.12
N ILE A 298 21.20 -57.95 0.81
CA ILE A 298 21.90 -57.98 2.10
C ILE A 298 21.27 -59.04 3.01
N ALA A 299 19.95 -59.03 3.18
CA ALA A 299 19.22 -59.97 4.04
C ALA A 299 19.37 -61.45 3.61
N GLU A 300 19.44 -61.72 2.32
CA GLU A 300 19.72 -63.06 1.76
C GLU A 300 21.11 -63.60 2.16
N ARG A 301 22.09 -62.71 2.31
CA ARG A 301 23.47 -63.06 2.71
C ARG A 301 23.68 -62.99 4.23
N ALA A 302 22.85 -62.21 4.93
CA ALA A 302 22.87 -62.04 6.38
C ALA A 302 21.43 -62.07 6.93
N PRO A 303 20.88 -63.26 7.24
CA PRO A 303 19.48 -63.43 7.66
C PRO A 303 19.09 -62.69 8.94
N ASN A 304 20.06 -62.18 9.71
CA ASN A 304 19.84 -61.33 10.87
C ASN A 304 19.52 -59.86 10.52
N VAL A 305 19.49 -59.49 9.23
CA VAL A 305 19.10 -58.15 8.75
C VAL A 305 17.66 -58.15 8.24
N ARG A 306 16.77 -57.39 8.88
CA ARG A 306 15.37 -57.23 8.45
C ARG A 306 15.25 -56.07 7.46
N ASN A 307 14.83 -56.36 6.22
CA ASN A 307 14.57 -55.35 5.19
C ASN A 307 13.25 -54.60 5.47
N LEU A 308 13.33 -53.29 5.75
CA LEU A 308 12.18 -52.39 5.94
C LEU A 308 12.17 -51.23 4.91
N CYS A 309 12.98 -51.31 3.85
CA CYS A 309 13.02 -50.34 2.76
C CYS A 309 11.67 -50.26 2.05
N GLY A 310 11.14 -49.05 1.88
CA GLY A 310 9.82 -48.82 1.28
C GLY A 310 8.60 -49.22 2.13
N GLN A 311 8.79 -49.86 3.29
CA GLN A 311 7.70 -50.19 4.24
C GLN A 311 7.48 -49.10 5.29
N THR A 312 8.40 -48.15 5.37
CA THR A 312 8.48 -47.06 6.35
C THR A 312 8.19 -45.71 5.68
N SER A 313 7.43 -44.84 6.36
CA SER A 313 7.41 -43.41 6.02
C SER A 313 8.75 -42.76 6.39
N LEU A 314 9.06 -41.56 5.86
CA LEU A 314 10.25 -40.84 6.30
C LEU A 314 10.20 -40.47 7.79
N GLY A 315 9.00 -40.23 8.34
CA GLY A 315 8.81 -40.05 9.78
C GLY A 315 9.11 -41.34 10.55
N ASP A 316 8.64 -42.48 10.06
CA ASP A 316 8.89 -43.79 10.66
C ASP A 316 10.40 -44.08 10.70
N ALA A 317 11.11 -43.78 9.60
CA ALA A 317 12.55 -43.94 9.50
C ALA A 317 13.29 -43.04 10.50
N CYS A 318 12.87 -41.78 10.69
CA CYS A 318 13.46 -40.91 11.70
C CYS A 318 13.28 -41.47 13.13
N ALA A 319 12.08 -41.96 13.46
CA ALA A 319 11.80 -42.53 14.77
C ALA A 319 12.54 -43.86 15.03
N LEU A 320 12.67 -44.74 14.03
CA LEU A 320 13.48 -45.95 14.13
C LEU A 320 14.99 -45.64 14.23
N ILE A 321 15.48 -44.62 13.51
CA ILE A 321 16.85 -44.12 13.66
C ILE A 321 17.07 -43.58 15.08
N MET A 322 16.12 -42.86 15.68
CA MET A 322 16.25 -42.35 17.06
C MET A 322 16.45 -43.45 18.10
N ARG A 323 15.85 -44.64 17.90
CA ARG A 323 16.11 -45.83 18.74
C ARG A 323 17.48 -46.46 18.49
N ALA A 324 18.08 -46.26 17.32
CA ALA A 324 19.28 -46.97 16.89
C ALA A 324 20.48 -46.77 17.83
N SER A 325 21.03 -47.85 18.36
CA SER A 325 22.30 -47.86 19.11
C SER A 325 23.47 -47.45 18.21
N ALA A 326 23.43 -47.80 16.92
CA ALA A 326 24.33 -47.28 15.89
C ALA A 326 23.67 -47.26 14.51
N VAL A 327 24.13 -46.38 13.62
CA VAL A 327 23.68 -46.28 12.22
C VAL A 327 24.88 -46.47 11.27
N VAL A 328 24.77 -47.29 10.24
CA VAL A 328 25.78 -47.44 9.18
C VAL A 328 25.15 -47.02 7.85
N THR A 329 25.74 -46.04 7.18
CA THR A 329 25.10 -45.34 6.06
C THR A 329 26.11 -44.90 5.02
N ASN A 330 25.70 -44.95 3.76
CA ASN A 330 26.37 -44.19 2.70
C ASN A 330 26.15 -42.68 2.88
N ASP A 331 26.89 -41.85 2.14
CA ASP A 331 26.59 -40.43 1.90
C ASP A 331 25.20 -40.25 1.24
N SER A 332 24.18 -40.11 2.10
CA SER A 332 22.76 -40.13 1.78
C SER A 332 21.96 -39.18 2.68
N GLY A 333 20.69 -38.92 2.34
CA GLY A 333 19.82 -38.09 3.18
C GLY A 333 19.63 -38.62 4.61
N LEU A 334 19.63 -39.95 4.81
CA LEU A 334 19.45 -40.57 6.13
C LEU A 334 20.68 -40.45 7.02
N MET A 335 21.88 -40.27 6.45
CA MET A 335 23.10 -39.96 7.21
C MET A 335 22.94 -38.65 7.99
N HIS A 336 22.40 -37.61 7.34
CA HIS A 336 22.15 -36.33 7.99
C HIS A 336 21.02 -36.41 9.02
N VAL A 337 20.02 -37.27 8.81
CA VAL A 337 18.96 -37.55 9.81
C VAL A 337 19.58 -38.17 11.08
N ALA A 338 20.44 -39.18 10.94
CA ALA A 338 21.12 -39.81 12.07
C ALA A 338 22.03 -38.82 12.83
N ALA A 339 22.71 -37.93 12.11
CA ALA A 339 23.52 -36.86 12.71
C ALA A 339 22.66 -35.86 13.49
N ALA A 340 21.56 -35.38 12.92
CA ALA A 340 20.64 -34.42 13.56
C ALA A 340 19.88 -35.02 14.77
N LEU A 341 19.68 -36.34 14.78
CA LEU A 341 19.16 -37.09 15.94
C LEU A 341 20.24 -37.48 16.95
N ARG A 342 21.49 -37.03 16.76
CA ARG A 342 22.65 -37.32 17.62
C ARG A 342 22.82 -38.81 17.92
N ARG A 343 22.67 -39.65 16.90
CA ARG A 343 22.93 -41.09 17.00
C ARG A 343 24.37 -41.40 16.62
N PRO A 344 25.03 -42.37 17.28
CA PRO A 344 26.32 -42.89 16.82
C PRO A 344 26.18 -43.38 15.38
N LEU A 345 27.01 -42.87 14.47
CA LEU A 345 26.89 -43.20 13.05
C LEU A 345 28.24 -43.39 12.36
N VAL A 346 28.28 -44.35 11.43
CA VAL A 346 29.42 -44.60 10.54
C VAL A 346 29.01 -44.22 9.12
N ALA A 347 29.66 -43.21 8.57
CA ALA A 347 29.35 -42.62 7.27
C ALA A 347 30.39 -43.03 6.22
N LEU A 348 29.94 -43.73 5.18
CA LEU A 348 30.78 -44.30 4.12
C LEU A 348 30.81 -43.37 2.89
N TYR A 349 32.02 -42.96 2.48
CA TYR A 349 32.24 -42.06 1.35
C TYR A 349 33.06 -42.74 0.23
N GLY A 350 32.62 -42.49 -1.00
CA GLY A 350 33.21 -43.05 -2.22
C GLY A 350 33.46 -41.98 -3.29
N SER A 351 32.47 -41.70 -4.14
CA SER A 351 32.59 -40.70 -5.20
C SER A 351 32.55 -39.23 -4.74
N THR A 352 32.31 -38.95 -3.46
CA THR A 352 32.08 -37.60 -2.90
C THR A 352 32.99 -37.25 -1.73
N ASP A 353 33.16 -35.94 -1.53
CA ASP A 353 34.02 -35.38 -0.50
C ASP A 353 33.28 -35.20 0.84
N PRO A 354 33.73 -35.82 1.94
CA PRO A 354 33.11 -35.65 3.26
C PRO A 354 33.23 -34.22 3.82
N ARG A 355 34.15 -33.39 3.32
CA ARG A 355 34.32 -31.99 3.77
C ARG A 355 33.22 -31.06 3.26
N HIS A 356 32.55 -31.41 2.16
CA HIS A 356 31.50 -30.58 1.56
C HIS A 356 30.12 -30.79 2.19
N THR A 357 29.79 -32.04 2.53
CA THR A 357 28.52 -32.44 3.17
C THR A 357 28.77 -33.42 4.32
N PRO A 358 29.49 -33.03 5.39
CA PRO A 358 29.79 -33.92 6.51
C PRO A 358 28.52 -34.32 7.30
N PRO A 359 28.54 -35.46 8.00
CA PRO A 359 27.61 -35.73 9.08
C PRO A 359 27.92 -34.79 10.26
N LEU A 360 27.04 -33.81 10.52
CA LEU A 360 27.22 -32.80 11.57
C LEU A 360 26.83 -33.35 12.95
N SER A 361 27.67 -34.25 13.49
CA SER A 361 27.53 -34.83 14.82
C SER A 361 28.91 -35.26 15.34
N GLU A 362 29.20 -34.97 16.61
CA GLU A 362 30.42 -35.43 17.29
C GLU A 362 30.49 -36.96 17.42
N LEU A 363 29.35 -37.65 17.29
CA LEU A 363 29.24 -39.11 17.34
C LEU A 363 29.38 -39.77 15.96
N ALA A 364 29.76 -39.00 14.93
CA ALA A 364 29.93 -39.49 13.58
C ALA A 364 31.38 -39.87 13.26
N LYS A 365 31.57 -41.12 12.80
CA LYS A 365 32.83 -41.60 12.23
C LYS A 365 32.72 -41.64 10.71
N VAL A 366 33.45 -40.77 10.03
CA VAL A 366 33.58 -40.80 8.56
C VAL A 366 34.61 -41.86 8.17
N GLN A 367 34.32 -42.63 7.12
CA GLN A 367 35.19 -43.66 6.56
C GLN A 367 35.32 -43.43 5.05
N TRP A 368 36.55 -43.19 4.60
CA TRP A 368 36.87 -42.75 3.24
C TRP A 368 38.31 -43.13 2.91
N LEU A 369 38.52 -43.82 1.78
CA LEU A 369 39.86 -44.27 1.36
C LEU A 369 40.71 -43.16 0.72
N HIS A 370 40.11 -42.04 0.28
CA HIS A 370 40.81 -40.91 -0.35
C HIS A 370 41.78 -41.32 -1.49
N LEU A 371 41.36 -42.29 -2.32
CA LEU A 371 42.09 -42.70 -3.53
C LEU A 371 42.19 -41.53 -4.51
N GLU A 372 43.19 -41.49 -5.39
CA GLU A 372 43.38 -40.41 -6.39
C GLU A 372 42.14 -40.18 -7.28
N CYS A 373 41.33 -41.21 -7.53
CA CYS A 373 40.09 -41.12 -8.31
C CYS A 373 38.85 -40.67 -7.48
N SER A 374 39.04 -40.27 -6.22
CA SER A 374 38.00 -39.88 -5.26
C SER A 374 38.39 -38.56 -4.56
N PRO A 375 37.58 -37.50 -4.65
CA PRO A 375 36.18 -37.47 -5.09
C PRO A 375 36.02 -37.12 -6.59
N CYS A 376 35.28 -37.94 -7.34
CA CYS A 376 34.98 -37.67 -8.76
C CYS A 376 33.64 -36.97 -9.02
N PHE A 377 32.76 -36.92 -8.01
CA PHE A 377 31.39 -36.35 -8.06
C PHE A 377 30.46 -36.90 -9.15
N ALA A 378 30.85 -37.92 -9.90
CA ALA A 378 30.05 -38.55 -10.94
C ALA A 378 28.95 -39.46 -10.35
N ARG A 379 27.80 -39.58 -11.03
CA ARG A 379 26.70 -40.46 -10.59
C ARG A 379 27.01 -41.95 -10.79
N GLU A 380 27.73 -42.23 -11.86
CA GLU A 380 28.29 -43.53 -12.22
C GLU A 380 29.82 -43.39 -12.18
N CYS A 381 30.53 -44.47 -11.85
CA CYS A 381 31.99 -44.40 -11.72
C CYS A 381 32.62 -44.27 -13.12
N PRO A 382 33.39 -43.21 -13.43
CA PRO A 382 33.98 -43.02 -14.75
C PRO A 382 35.01 -44.10 -15.11
N LEU A 383 35.52 -44.81 -14.09
CA LEU A 383 36.49 -45.90 -14.23
C LEU A 383 35.84 -47.30 -14.05
N GLY A 384 34.52 -47.39 -13.86
CA GLY A 384 33.74 -48.64 -13.74
C GLY A 384 34.00 -49.51 -12.50
N HIS A 385 35.15 -49.40 -11.84
CA HIS A 385 35.63 -50.39 -10.85
C HIS A 385 35.11 -50.20 -9.42
N LEU A 386 34.70 -48.99 -9.01
CA LEU A 386 34.15 -48.65 -7.67
C LEU A 386 35.07 -48.95 -6.45
N ASN A 387 36.38 -49.12 -6.65
CA ASN A 387 37.37 -49.45 -5.60
C ASN A 387 37.29 -48.56 -4.34
N CYS A 388 37.02 -47.26 -4.50
CA CYS A 388 36.80 -46.32 -3.37
C CYS A 388 35.72 -46.77 -2.35
N LEU A 389 34.84 -47.70 -2.73
CA LEU A 389 33.86 -48.36 -1.88
C LEU A 389 34.08 -49.89 -1.78
N ARG A 390 34.61 -50.55 -2.83
CA ARG A 390 34.87 -52.00 -2.80
C ARG A 390 36.06 -52.40 -1.92
N GLU A 391 37.10 -51.58 -1.83
CA GLU A 391 38.29 -51.84 -1.02
C GLU A 391 38.10 -51.41 0.46
N LEU A 392 37.02 -50.68 0.75
CA LEU A 392 36.65 -50.30 2.12
C LEU A 392 36.04 -51.52 2.80
N SER A 393 36.84 -52.29 3.55
CA SER A 393 36.43 -53.58 4.12
C SER A 393 35.50 -53.40 5.32
N ALA A 394 34.64 -54.37 5.55
CA ALA A 394 33.75 -54.35 6.72
C ALA A 394 34.51 -54.39 8.07
N GLU A 395 35.71 -54.96 8.08
CA GLU A 395 36.56 -55.08 9.28
C GLU A 395 37.04 -53.69 9.74
N GLN A 396 37.36 -52.80 8.79
CA GLN A 396 37.74 -51.41 9.06
C GLN A 396 36.62 -50.60 9.74
N LEU A 397 35.37 -51.09 9.71
CA LEU A 397 34.20 -50.44 10.29
C LEU A 397 33.84 -50.93 11.70
N CYS A 398 34.28 -52.13 12.10
CA CYS A 398 33.89 -52.74 13.37
C CYS A 398 34.69 -52.12 14.54
N PRO A 399 34.05 -51.49 15.54
CA PRO A 399 34.76 -50.95 16.70
C PRO A 399 35.13 -52.05 17.69
N GLY A 400 36.32 -51.96 18.27
CA GLY A 400 36.70 -52.77 19.44
C GLY A 400 35.74 -52.57 20.62
N ARG A 401 35.64 -53.58 21.49
CA ARG A 401 34.63 -53.75 22.56
C ARG A 401 34.38 -52.57 23.54
N SER A 402 35.18 -51.51 23.55
CA SER A 402 35.20 -50.48 24.60
C SER A 402 34.28 -49.26 24.39
N ALA A 403 33.77 -49.01 23.17
CA ALA A 403 33.19 -47.70 22.83
C ALA A 403 31.73 -47.44 23.26
N LEU A 404 30.93 -48.48 23.56
CA LEU A 404 29.46 -48.36 23.73
C LEU A 404 28.99 -48.00 25.15
N ALA A 405 29.89 -47.83 26.12
CA ALA A 405 29.52 -47.78 27.56
C ALA A 405 29.42 -46.37 28.19
N ALA A 406 29.75 -45.29 27.49
CA ALA A 406 30.24 -44.05 28.14
C ALA A 406 29.26 -42.84 28.24
N GLN A 407 27.96 -42.96 27.93
CA GLN A 407 27.06 -41.79 27.78
C GLN A 407 25.83 -41.76 28.71
N GLN A 408 26.01 -41.44 30.01
CA GLN A 408 24.89 -41.41 30.97
C GLN A 408 24.71 -40.16 31.86
N GLN A 409 25.47 -39.05 31.74
CA GLN A 409 25.36 -37.88 32.65
C GLN A 409 25.60 -36.50 31.98
N ALA A 410 24.76 -35.48 32.25
CA ALA A 410 24.97 -34.06 31.86
C ALA A 410 24.00 -33.01 32.52
N PRO A 411 24.48 -31.76 32.80
CA PRO A 411 23.71 -30.48 32.80
C PRO A 411 24.51 -29.26 32.22
N GLY A 412 24.02 -28.00 32.04
CA GLY A 412 22.66 -27.43 31.95
C GLY A 412 22.41 -26.07 32.69
N GLN A 413 22.56 -24.87 32.08
CA GLN A 413 22.18 -23.55 32.68
C GLN A 413 22.00 -22.32 31.72
N ASN A 414 21.51 -21.16 32.23
CA ASN A 414 20.85 -19.99 31.57
C ASN A 414 21.64 -18.64 31.56
N ARG A 415 21.23 -17.65 30.70
CA ARG A 415 21.05 -16.16 30.94
C ARG A 415 21.00 -15.32 29.61
N THR A 416 19.95 -14.59 29.19
CA THR A 416 19.30 -13.28 29.56
C THR A 416 19.81 -11.99 28.87
N HIS A 417 18.89 -11.18 28.31
CA HIS A 417 19.10 -9.96 27.47
C HIS A 417 19.02 -8.60 28.20
N ARG A 418 19.56 -7.51 27.58
CA ARG A 418 19.04 -6.11 27.61
C ARG A 418 19.46 -5.35 26.32
N CYS A 419 18.70 -4.33 25.90
CA CYS A 419 18.92 -3.54 24.66
C CYS A 419 18.51 -2.05 24.86
N ALA A 420 19.04 -1.12 24.04
CA ALA A 420 18.73 0.30 24.05
C ALA A 420 18.75 0.91 22.62
N MET A 421 17.96 1.96 22.37
CA MET A 421 17.78 2.57 21.03
C MET A 421 18.24 4.04 20.91
N PRO A 422 18.84 4.43 19.76
CA PRO A 422 19.08 5.82 19.35
C PRO A 422 17.92 6.36 18.46
N ARG A 423 17.83 7.61 18.03
CA ARG A 423 18.01 8.96 18.65
C ARG A 423 17.50 10.06 17.70
N PHE A 424 17.13 9.72 16.45
CA PHE A 424 16.65 10.65 15.40
C PHE A 424 15.14 10.61 15.10
N ALA A 425 14.38 9.57 15.50
CA ALA A 425 12.91 9.64 15.53
C ALA A 425 12.41 10.69 16.54
N ARG A 426 13.22 10.92 17.58
CA ARG A 426 12.92 11.77 18.74
C ARG A 426 12.57 13.22 18.44
N LEU A 427 12.87 13.78 17.26
CA LEU A 427 12.56 15.20 17.01
C LEU A 427 11.05 15.45 16.84
N PHE A 428 10.31 14.57 16.18
CA PHE A 428 8.86 14.75 15.99
C PHE A 428 8.06 14.08 17.11
N ASP A 429 8.57 12.96 17.64
CA ASP A 429 8.05 12.38 18.88
C ASP A 429 8.17 13.41 20.03
N ALA A 430 9.30 14.12 20.19
CA ALA A 430 9.48 15.06 21.31
C ALA A 430 8.61 16.34 21.25
N ALA A 431 8.15 16.77 20.08
CA ALA A 431 7.20 17.89 20.01
C ALA A 431 5.81 17.45 20.53
N ALA A 432 5.40 16.23 20.18
CA ALA A 432 4.21 15.61 20.75
C ALA A 432 4.42 15.27 22.23
N ASP A 433 5.60 14.82 22.65
CA ASP A 433 5.93 14.56 24.06
C ASP A 433 5.87 15.84 24.90
N ALA A 434 6.35 16.98 24.38
CA ALA A 434 6.26 18.28 25.07
C ALA A 434 4.80 18.74 25.24
N LEU A 435 3.96 18.54 24.21
CA LEU A 435 2.52 18.83 24.31
C LEU A 435 1.78 17.85 25.24
N ASN A 436 2.12 16.57 25.21
CA ASN A 436 1.57 15.56 26.13
C ASN A 436 2.00 15.82 27.58
N ALA A 437 3.26 16.24 27.79
CA ALA A 437 3.76 16.66 29.10
C ALA A 437 3.04 17.91 29.60
N TYR A 438 2.66 18.83 28.69
CA TYR A 438 1.84 19.99 29.04
C TYR A 438 0.44 19.57 29.50
N TYR A 439 -0.28 18.74 28.74
CA TYR A 439 -1.58 18.19 29.18
C TYR A 439 -1.49 17.45 30.51
N GLN A 440 -0.43 16.67 30.73
CA GLN A 440 -0.20 15.96 31.99
C GLN A 440 0.06 16.95 33.14
N ALA A 441 0.85 18.01 32.91
CA ALA A 441 1.09 19.05 33.92
C ALA A 441 -0.18 19.85 34.27
N ILE A 442 -1.06 20.12 33.30
CA ILE A 442 -2.40 20.70 33.55
C ILE A 442 -3.27 19.73 34.37
N ALA A 443 -3.32 18.45 33.99
CA ALA A 443 -4.14 17.44 34.70
C ALA A 443 -3.67 17.18 36.14
N ASP A 444 -2.36 17.21 36.38
CA ASP A 444 -1.74 17.06 37.70
C ASP A 444 -1.73 18.38 38.52
N ALA A 445 -2.17 19.50 37.93
CA ALA A 445 -2.10 20.86 38.50
C ALA A 445 -0.67 21.25 38.95
N ASN A 446 0.34 20.88 38.14
CA ASN A 446 1.75 21.08 38.47
C ASN A 446 2.33 22.30 37.72
N LEU A 447 2.35 23.45 38.40
CA LEU A 447 2.78 24.73 37.82
C LEU A 447 4.23 24.72 37.34
N ASP A 448 5.16 24.15 38.12
CA ASP A 448 6.58 24.13 37.76
C ASP A 448 6.82 23.26 36.51
N ASN A 449 6.14 22.11 36.40
CA ASN A 449 6.21 21.29 35.18
C ASN A 449 5.57 22.01 33.98
N ALA A 450 4.42 22.65 34.15
CA ALA A 450 3.76 23.39 33.06
C ALA A 450 4.64 24.55 32.56
N MET A 451 5.19 25.36 33.46
CA MET A 451 6.11 26.45 33.13
C MET A 451 7.44 25.97 32.55
N SER A 452 7.91 24.77 32.93
CA SER A 452 9.15 24.20 32.39
C SER A 452 9.10 23.90 30.88
N LEU A 453 7.90 23.88 30.28
CA LEU A 453 7.67 23.56 28.87
C LEU A 453 7.55 24.79 27.97
N TRP A 454 7.49 26.00 28.51
CA TRP A 454 7.44 27.22 27.71
C TRP A 454 8.83 27.68 27.25
N ILE A 455 8.85 28.53 26.21
CA ILE A 455 10.06 29.24 25.75
C ILE A 455 10.42 30.36 26.72
N ASN A 456 11.72 30.54 26.98
CA ASN A 456 12.22 31.57 27.89
C ASN A 456 12.45 32.92 27.18
N GLU A 457 11.40 33.44 26.54
CA GLU A 457 11.43 34.66 25.72
C GLU A 457 10.17 35.51 25.97
N GLU A 458 10.28 36.84 25.85
CA GLU A 458 9.18 37.78 26.19
C GLU A 458 7.96 37.69 25.26
N PHE A 459 8.10 37.09 24.06
CA PHE A 459 7.00 36.93 23.10
C PHE A 459 6.09 35.72 23.37
N ALA A 460 6.36 34.93 24.42
CA ALA A 460 5.46 33.85 24.84
C ALA A 460 4.05 34.40 25.11
N SER A 461 3.01 33.75 24.59
CA SER A 461 1.63 34.25 24.75
C SER A 461 0.60 33.13 24.88
N CYS A 462 -0.45 33.37 25.66
CA CYS A 462 -1.54 32.43 25.89
C CYS A 462 -2.89 33.16 25.80
N ILE A 463 -3.79 32.68 24.95
CA ILE A 463 -5.20 33.08 24.92
C ILE A 463 -6.03 31.91 25.43
N CYS A 464 -6.78 32.12 26.51
CA CYS A 464 -7.66 31.14 27.13
C CYS A 464 -9.04 31.11 26.46
N ALA A 465 -9.78 30.02 26.64
CA ALA A 465 -11.09 29.80 26.00
C ALA A 465 -12.22 30.74 26.48
N ASP A 466 -11.97 31.50 27.55
CA ASP A 466 -12.82 32.59 28.05
C ASP A 466 -12.47 33.96 27.42
N GLY A 467 -11.42 34.02 26.59
CA GLY A 467 -10.92 35.23 25.94
C GLY A 467 -9.84 35.98 26.72
N VAL A 468 -9.39 35.48 27.88
CA VAL A 468 -8.28 36.08 28.64
C VAL A 468 -6.98 35.91 27.85
N HIS A 469 -6.19 36.99 27.72
CA HIS A 469 -4.95 37.03 26.95
C HIS A 469 -3.79 37.41 27.87
N MET A 470 -2.77 36.56 27.92
CA MET A 470 -1.59 36.69 28.78
C MET A 470 -0.31 36.77 27.92
N HIS A 471 0.57 37.70 28.23
CA HIS A 471 1.85 37.95 27.54
C HIS A 471 3.05 37.80 28.47
N GLY A 472 4.07 37.10 27.99
CA GLY A 472 5.28 36.78 28.75
C GLY A 472 5.05 35.73 29.83
N LEU A 473 6.15 35.15 30.32
CA LEU A 473 6.11 34.06 31.29
C LEU A 473 5.54 34.45 32.67
N GLY A 474 5.56 35.74 33.02
CA GLY A 474 4.98 36.25 34.27
C GLY A 474 3.46 36.09 34.29
N GLU A 475 2.77 36.72 33.34
CA GLU A 475 1.30 36.66 33.25
C GLU A 475 0.81 35.23 33.03
N ILE A 476 1.51 34.44 32.20
CA ILE A 476 1.19 33.02 31.96
C ILE A 476 1.33 32.20 33.26
N ARG A 477 2.36 32.45 34.07
CA ARG A 477 2.54 31.77 35.36
C ARG A 477 1.44 32.12 36.34
N ASP A 478 1.13 33.41 36.49
CA ASP A 478 0.14 33.89 37.45
C ASP A 478 -1.28 33.43 37.06
N GLY A 479 -1.60 33.40 35.76
CA GLY A 479 -2.85 32.85 35.25
C GLY A 479 -2.98 31.34 35.44
N LEU A 480 -1.93 30.56 35.15
CA LEU A 480 -1.93 29.11 35.40
C LEU A 480 -1.97 28.78 36.90
N ALA A 481 -1.30 29.56 37.75
CA ALA A 481 -1.36 29.41 39.21
C ALA A 481 -2.79 29.61 39.70
N LYS A 482 -3.45 30.70 39.29
CA LYS A 482 -4.86 30.97 39.61
C LYS A 482 -5.79 29.86 39.11
N GLN A 483 -5.60 29.37 37.89
CA GLN A 483 -6.38 28.26 37.32
C GLN A 483 -6.22 26.95 38.14
N PHE A 484 -5.07 26.74 38.80
CA PHE A 484 -4.83 25.58 39.66
C PHE A 484 -5.33 25.74 41.10
N GLU A 485 -5.52 26.97 41.58
CA GLU A 485 -6.09 27.27 42.91
C GLU A 485 -7.63 27.19 42.94
N GLU A 486 -8.32 27.57 41.85
CA GLU A 486 -9.79 27.70 41.80
C GLU A 486 -10.58 26.36 41.65
N GLU A 487 -10.17 25.28 42.33
CA GLU A 487 -10.76 23.91 42.39
C GLU A 487 -11.05 23.17 41.05
N ALA A 488 -10.97 23.86 39.91
CA ALA A 488 -11.30 23.37 38.58
C ALA A 488 -10.11 22.63 37.94
N ARG A 489 -9.76 21.46 38.48
CA ARG A 489 -8.89 20.51 37.75
C ARG A 489 -9.55 20.13 36.44
N VAL A 490 -9.11 20.73 35.34
CA VAL A 490 -9.58 20.42 33.98
C VAL A 490 -8.68 19.36 33.37
N THR A 491 -9.24 18.20 33.04
CA THR A 491 -8.56 17.25 32.15
C THR A 491 -8.83 17.66 30.71
N ILE A 492 -7.78 18.02 29.97
CA ILE A 492 -7.85 18.32 28.54
C ILE A 492 -7.72 17.00 27.78
N GLU A 493 -8.77 16.60 27.07
CA GLU A 493 -8.75 15.43 26.20
C GLU A 493 -8.74 15.88 24.72
N PRO A 494 -7.63 15.73 23.97
CA PRO A 494 -7.62 16.07 22.54
C PRO A 494 -8.51 15.10 21.76
N VAL A 495 -9.40 15.64 20.92
CA VAL A 495 -10.44 14.91 20.18
C VAL A 495 -10.17 14.85 18.68
N ASP A 496 -9.62 15.93 18.10
CA ASP A 496 -9.15 15.98 16.71
C ASP A 496 -7.88 16.83 16.63
N ILE A 497 -6.87 16.42 15.85
CA ILE A 497 -5.54 17.03 15.83
C ILE A 497 -5.09 17.25 14.39
N HIS A 498 -4.89 18.51 14.02
CA HIS A 498 -4.26 18.93 12.78
C HIS A 498 -2.86 19.46 13.08
N VAL A 499 -1.88 19.07 12.25
CA VAL A 499 -0.47 19.47 12.44
C VAL A 499 0.01 20.18 11.18
N HIS A 500 0.63 21.34 11.37
CA HIS A 500 1.33 22.09 10.35
C HIS A 500 2.80 22.24 10.75
N ASP A 501 3.71 21.70 9.94
CA ASP A 501 5.10 21.47 10.32
C ASP A 501 6.11 22.30 9.50
N SER A 502 7.23 22.61 10.15
CA SER A 502 8.42 23.22 9.54
C SER A 502 9.68 22.77 10.30
N LEU A 503 10.88 23.09 9.78
CA LEU A 503 12.14 22.62 10.35
C LEU A 503 12.47 23.12 11.78
N SER A 504 11.80 24.18 12.26
CA SER A 504 12.06 24.80 13.57
C SER A 504 10.81 25.10 14.40
N THR A 505 9.63 24.94 13.82
CA THR A 505 8.33 25.30 14.43
C THR A 505 7.27 24.28 14.02
N VAL A 506 6.47 23.82 14.98
CA VAL A 506 5.32 22.94 14.77
C VAL A 506 4.08 23.62 15.32
N VAL A 507 3.02 23.70 14.53
CA VAL A 507 1.72 24.22 14.95
C VAL A 507 0.72 23.07 15.02
N TYR A 508 0.16 22.82 16.20
CA TYR A 508 -0.96 21.92 16.40
C TYR A 508 -2.25 22.73 16.49
N ALA A 509 -3.23 22.47 15.64
CA ALA A 509 -4.59 22.97 15.78
C ALA A 509 -5.49 21.80 16.23
N ILE A 510 -6.05 21.91 17.43
CA ILE A 510 -6.65 20.79 18.15
C ILE A 510 -8.08 21.12 18.57
N ALA A 511 -9.01 20.23 18.30
CA ALA A 511 -10.30 20.21 18.99
C ALA A 511 -10.14 19.44 20.31
N GLU A 512 -10.42 20.09 21.43
CA GLU A 512 -10.23 19.56 22.78
C GLU A 512 -11.55 19.44 23.53
N ALA A 513 -11.67 18.43 24.38
CA ALA A 513 -12.74 18.26 25.34
C ALA A 513 -12.18 18.55 26.74
N HIS A 514 -12.48 19.73 27.26
CA HIS A 514 -12.11 20.19 28.61
C HIS A 514 -13.12 19.64 29.61
N ARG A 515 -12.65 18.76 30.51
CA ARG A 515 -13.50 18.09 31.50
C ARG A 515 -13.20 18.58 32.92
N PRO A 516 -14.17 19.17 33.63
CA PRO A 516 -14.04 19.42 35.07
C PRO A 516 -13.87 18.10 35.83
N ALA A 517 -13.09 18.11 36.92
CA ALA A 517 -12.89 16.94 37.77
C ALA A 517 -14.18 16.43 38.45
N ASN A 518 -15.17 17.31 38.66
CA ASN A 518 -16.55 16.90 38.95
C ASN A 518 -17.19 16.36 37.66
N GLN A 519 -17.14 15.03 37.50
CA GLN A 519 -17.55 14.28 36.30
C GLN A 519 -19.06 14.34 35.96
N THR A 520 -19.81 15.26 36.56
CA THR A 520 -21.25 15.46 36.39
C THR A 520 -21.61 16.42 35.26
N GLU A 521 -20.69 17.28 34.82
CA GLU A 521 -20.94 18.26 33.76
C GLU A 521 -20.39 17.80 32.38
N PRO A 522 -21.07 18.16 31.27
CA PRO A 522 -20.63 17.77 29.94
C PRO A 522 -19.36 18.53 29.53
N ALA A 523 -18.36 17.81 29.00
CA ALA A 523 -17.07 18.38 28.59
C ALA A 523 -17.22 19.60 27.67
N ALA A 524 -16.66 20.74 28.06
CA ALA A 524 -16.61 21.93 27.23
C ALA A 524 -15.73 21.65 26.01
N MET A 525 -16.23 21.92 24.81
CA MET A 525 -15.46 21.72 23.58
C MET A 525 -14.71 23.03 23.26
N VAL A 526 -13.43 22.92 22.94
CA VAL A 526 -12.52 24.05 22.72
C VAL A 526 -11.72 23.81 21.44
N PHE A 527 -11.45 24.84 20.66
CA PHE A 527 -10.42 24.82 19.61
C PHE A 527 -9.16 25.50 20.12
N SER A 528 -8.08 24.74 20.26
CA SER A 528 -6.79 25.16 20.81
C SER A 528 -5.69 25.06 19.78
N THR A 529 -4.95 26.15 19.57
CA THR A 529 -3.78 26.20 18.67
C THR A 529 -2.50 26.33 19.49
N TYR A 530 -1.62 25.33 19.44
CA TYR A 530 -0.31 25.33 20.09
C TYR A 530 0.78 25.58 19.05
N VAL A 531 1.63 26.57 19.28
CA VAL A 531 2.86 26.79 18.50
C VAL A 531 4.03 26.36 19.36
N LEU A 532 4.72 25.29 18.97
CA LEU A 532 5.95 24.84 19.59
C LEU A 532 7.13 25.20 18.70
N VAL A 533 8.21 25.67 19.31
CA VAL A 533 9.47 26.03 18.66
C VAL A 533 10.62 25.20 19.23
N HIS A 534 11.60 24.88 18.40
CA HIS A 534 12.73 24.06 18.82
C HIS A 534 13.89 24.95 19.30
N GLU A 535 14.06 25.05 20.62
CA GLU A 535 15.08 25.88 21.28
C GLU A 535 16.09 25.00 22.02
N ARG A 536 17.40 25.27 21.85
CA ARG A 536 18.53 24.60 22.57
C ARG A 536 18.57 23.06 22.53
N GLY A 537 17.79 22.41 21.67
CA GLY A 537 17.71 20.95 21.55
C GLY A 537 16.45 20.32 22.16
N GLU A 538 15.51 21.14 22.62
CA GLU A 538 14.21 20.74 23.17
C GLU A 538 13.07 21.49 22.44
N TRP A 539 11.85 20.96 22.51
CA TRP A 539 10.66 21.66 22.04
C TRP A 539 10.02 22.43 23.18
N ARG A 540 9.73 23.70 22.94
CA ARG A 540 9.14 24.63 23.90
C ARG A 540 7.89 25.28 23.32
N ILE A 541 6.86 25.48 24.15
CA ILE A 541 5.63 26.19 23.77
C ILE A 541 5.94 27.68 23.68
N ALA A 542 5.65 28.29 22.54
CA ALA A 542 5.75 29.72 22.29
C ALA A 542 4.38 30.42 22.28
N HIS A 543 3.32 29.73 21.85
CA HIS A 543 1.98 30.31 21.83
C HIS A 543 0.90 29.25 22.07
N ILE A 544 -0.14 29.62 22.80
CA ILE A 544 -1.41 28.88 22.91
C ILE A 544 -2.55 29.84 22.58
N HIS A 545 -3.51 29.40 21.77
CA HIS A 545 -4.78 30.10 21.58
C HIS A 545 -5.94 29.13 21.61
N ALA A 546 -6.67 29.12 22.72
CA ALA A 546 -7.90 28.39 22.95
C ALA A 546 -9.13 29.28 22.71
N SER A 547 -10.19 28.70 22.16
CA SER A 547 -11.47 29.37 21.89
C SER A 547 -12.63 28.39 22.04
N PRO A 548 -13.81 28.80 22.53
CA PRO A 548 -14.90 27.88 22.81
C PRO A 548 -15.55 27.43 21.49
N MET A 549 -15.81 26.12 21.37
CA MET A 549 -16.37 25.54 20.16
C MET A 549 -17.91 25.72 20.13
N PRO A 550 -18.49 26.30 19.06
CA PRO A 550 -19.94 26.47 18.96
C PRO A 550 -20.70 25.13 19.04
N ASP A 551 -21.87 25.11 19.68
CA ASP A 551 -22.63 23.88 19.99
C ASP A 551 -22.89 22.96 18.79
N LYS A 552 -23.15 23.54 17.61
CA LYS A 552 -23.31 22.78 16.35
C LYS A 552 -22.04 22.02 15.95
N ALA A 553 -20.87 22.64 16.10
CA ALA A 553 -19.58 22.00 15.82
C ALA A 553 -19.22 21.00 16.94
N ALA A 554 -19.47 21.35 18.21
CA ALA A 554 -19.29 20.46 19.35
C ALA A 554 -20.11 19.16 19.21
N GLY A 555 -21.34 19.24 18.71
CA GLY A 555 -22.17 18.07 18.40
C GLY A 555 -21.57 17.17 17.32
N GLN A 556 -21.01 17.75 16.24
CA GLN A 556 -20.35 16.99 15.17
C GLN A 556 -19.06 16.31 15.65
N VAL A 557 -18.23 17.02 16.42
CA VAL A 557 -16.96 16.49 16.97
C VAL A 557 -17.19 15.42 18.05
N ARG A 558 -18.26 15.53 18.86
CA ARG A 558 -18.67 14.44 19.77
C ARG A 558 -19.11 13.17 19.01
N CYS A 559 -19.66 13.31 17.79
CA CYS A 559 -20.02 12.18 16.93
C CYS A 559 -18.83 11.52 16.21
N THR A 560 -17.77 12.26 15.86
CA THR A 560 -16.59 11.70 15.16
C THR A 560 -15.72 10.79 16.04
N LYS A 561 -15.93 10.78 17.37
CA LYS A 561 -15.17 9.98 18.35
C LYS A 561 -15.30 8.45 18.22
N ARG A 562 -15.89 7.93 17.13
CA ARG A 562 -15.90 6.51 16.74
C ARG A 562 -15.16 6.20 15.43
N SER A 563 -14.66 7.19 14.68
CA SER A 563 -14.26 6.97 13.29
C SER A 563 -13.11 7.87 12.81
N SER A 564 -11.88 7.40 13.06
CA SER A 564 -10.58 7.70 12.39
C SER A 564 -10.25 9.12 11.91
N GLY A 565 -9.08 9.62 12.30
CA GLY A 565 -8.44 10.77 11.65
C GLY A 565 -8.02 10.50 10.20
N ALA A 566 -7.98 11.55 9.38
CA ALA A 566 -7.42 11.55 8.03
C ALA A 566 -6.92 12.97 7.63
N PRO A 567 -5.70 13.10 7.07
CA PRO A 567 -5.16 14.40 6.63
C PRO A 567 -5.73 14.86 5.27
N SER A 568 -5.55 16.14 4.95
CA SER A 568 -6.02 16.79 3.71
C SER A 568 -5.47 16.16 2.42
N ILE A 569 -6.32 16.04 1.39
CA ILE A 569 -6.06 15.26 0.17
C ILE A 569 -5.93 16.17 -1.06
N ASP A 570 -4.82 16.09 -1.79
CA ASP A 570 -4.77 16.48 -3.22
C ASP A 570 -5.60 15.45 -4.00
N LEU A 571 -6.78 15.86 -4.46
CA LEU A 571 -7.71 14.99 -5.17
C LEU A 571 -7.35 14.81 -6.66
N THR A 572 -6.32 15.49 -7.19
CA THR A 572 -5.95 15.39 -8.60
C THR A 572 -5.46 13.98 -8.96
N TYR A 573 -6.19 13.24 -9.80
CA TYR A 573 -5.74 11.90 -10.21
C TYR A 573 -4.42 11.96 -11.00
N ARG A 574 -3.41 11.20 -10.54
CA ARG A 574 -2.14 11.02 -11.27
C ARG A 574 -1.82 9.53 -11.41
N ALA A 575 -1.92 9.02 -12.63
CA ALA A 575 -1.58 7.64 -12.93
C ALA A 575 -0.09 7.34 -12.65
N PRO A 576 0.23 6.21 -12.01
CA PRO A 576 1.60 5.78 -11.81
C PRO A 576 2.31 5.51 -13.13
N ARG A 577 3.53 6.04 -13.28
CA ARG A 577 4.37 5.84 -14.49
C ARG A 577 4.67 4.35 -14.81
N TRP A 578 4.52 3.46 -13.82
CA TRP A 578 4.70 2.01 -13.99
C TRP A 578 3.43 1.28 -14.50
N LEU A 579 2.32 2.00 -14.65
CA LEU A 579 1.08 1.56 -15.33
C LEU A 579 0.92 2.35 -16.65
N PRO A 580 1.74 2.12 -17.69
CA PRO A 580 1.86 3.02 -18.83
C PRO A 580 0.69 3.00 -19.82
N ASN A 581 -0.26 2.06 -19.70
CA ASN A 581 -1.39 1.93 -20.63
C ASN A 581 -2.71 1.55 -19.95
N ALA A 582 -3.80 1.81 -20.67
CA ALA A 582 -5.19 1.52 -20.31
C ALA A 582 -5.43 0.12 -19.74
N HIS A 583 -4.88 -0.90 -20.39
CA HIS A 583 -5.12 -2.30 -20.03
C HIS A 583 -4.45 -2.67 -18.71
N ILE A 584 -3.20 -2.25 -18.50
CA ILE A 584 -2.47 -2.52 -17.24
C ILE A 584 -3.09 -1.68 -16.11
N GLN A 585 -3.49 -0.42 -16.37
CA GLN A 585 -4.25 0.41 -15.42
C GLN A 585 -5.60 -0.21 -15.02
N THR A 586 -6.20 -1.05 -15.87
CA THR A 586 -7.44 -1.79 -15.57
C THR A 586 -7.17 -3.11 -14.84
N ILE A 587 -6.21 -3.90 -15.31
CA ILE A 587 -5.96 -5.28 -14.86
C ILE A 587 -5.26 -5.31 -13.49
N VAL A 588 -4.26 -4.45 -13.27
CA VAL A 588 -3.46 -4.48 -12.04
C VAL A 588 -4.29 -4.12 -10.82
N PRO A 589 -5.15 -3.08 -10.81
CA PRO A 589 -6.00 -2.79 -9.66
C PRO A 589 -7.01 -3.89 -9.38
N ALA A 590 -7.57 -4.52 -10.43
CA ALA A 590 -8.56 -5.58 -10.29
C ALA A 590 -7.99 -6.92 -9.76
N LEU A 591 -6.77 -7.30 -10.17
CA LEU A 591 -6.20 -8.62 -9.85
C LEU A 591 -5.08 -8.59 -8.80
N LEU A 592 -4.31 -7.51 -8.72
CA LEU A 592 -3.05 -7.47 -7.96
C LEU A 592 -3.06 -6.48 -6.79
N ALA A 593 -3.96 -5.51 -6.75
CA ALA A 593 -4.00 -4.54 -5.66
C ALA A 593 -4.18 -5.17 -4.27
N ARG A 594 -3.70 -4.45 -3.24
CA ARG A 594 -3.99 -4.77 -1.84
C ARG A 594 -5.33 -4.14 -1.47
N VAL A 595 -6.37 -4.97 -1.39
CA VAL A 595 -7.73 -4.55 -1.01
C VAL A 595 -7.97 -4.72 0.49
N PRO A 596 -8.63 -3.77 1.18
CA PRO A 596 -8.98 -3.92 2.59
C PRO A 596 -9.96 -5.08 2.80
N ARG A 597 -9.93 -5.70 3.98
CA ARG A 597 -10.95 -6.70 4.37
C ARG A 597 -12.18 -5.95 4.88
N VAL A 598 -13.35 -6.38 4.42
CA VAL A 598 -14.65 -5.82 4.81
C VAL A 598 -15.52 -7.00 5.23
N ALA A 599 -16.14 -6.90 6.42
CA ALA A 599 -17.10 -7.90 6.88
C ALA A 599 -18.50 -7.48 6.40
N TYR A 600 -19.21 -8.43 5.78
CA TYR A 600 -20.56 -8.20 5.27
C TYR A 600 -21.56 -9.16 5.92
N ARG A 601 -22.73 -8.63 6.30
CA ARG A 601 -23.92 -9.41 6.63
C ARG A 601 -24.78 -9.53 5.38
N ARG A 602 -24.92 -10.74 4.84
CA ARG A 602 -25.80 -11.00 3.70
C ARG A 602 -27.27 -11.06 4.13
N GLU A 603 -28.12 -10.41 3.35
CA GLU A 603 -29.58 -10.43 3.49
C GLU A 603 -30.22 -10.77 2.15
N ARG A 604 -31.24 -11.63 2.13
CA ARG A 604 -31.96 -11.99 0.90
C ARG A 604 -33.34 -11.33 0.88
N TRP A 605 -33.63 -10.62 -0.20
CA TRP A 605 -34.94 -10.02 -0.44
C TRP A 605 -35.68 -10.80 -1.53
N LYS A 606 -36.94 -11.15 -1.27
CA LYS A 606 -37.86 -11.59 -2.34
C LYS A 606 -38.21 -10.39 -3.22
N THR A 607 -38.21 -10.57 -4.54
CA THR A 607 -38.62 -9.55 -5.51
C THR A 607 -40.11 -9.67 -5.85
N PRO A 608 -40.74 -8.64 -6.43
CA PRO A 608 -42.17 -8.68 -6.78
C PRO A 608 -42.54 -9.77 -7.80
N ASP A 609 -41.61 -10.14 -8.68
CA ASP A 609 -41.76 -11.21 -9.67
C ASP A 609 -41.48 -12.63 -9.12
N SER A 610 -41.65 -12.82 -7.81
CA SER A 610 -41.47 -14.10 -7.10
C SER A 610 -40.05 -14.72 -7.21
N ASP A 611 -39.05 -13.87 -7.45
CA ASP A 611 -37.63 -14.22 -7.47
C ASP A 611 -36.92 -13.64 -6.21
N PHE A 612 -35.60 -13.51 -6.23
CA PHE A 612 -34.85 -12.90 -5.14
C PHE A 612 -33.64 -12.06 -5.59
N ILE A 613 -33.20 -11.14 -4.74
CA ILE A 613 -31.85 -10.55 -4.79
C ILE A 613 -31.17 -10.72 -3.43
N GLU A 614 -29.86 -10.56 -3.39
CA GLU A 614 -29.08 -10.56 -2.14
C GLU A 614 -28.36 -9.23 -1.97
N LEU A 615 -28.31 -8.73 -0.75
CA LEU A 615 -27.68 -7.49 -0.36
C LEU A 615 -26.61 -7.80 0.69
N ASP A 616 -25.38 -7.35 0.46
CA ASP A 616 -24.30 -7.43 1.45
C ASP A 616 -24.19 -6.11 2.20
N TRP A 617 -24.62 -6.12 3.46
CA TRP A 617 -24.58 -4.95 4.35
C TRP A 617 -23.26 -4.89 5.11
N LEU A 618 -22.69 -3.70 5.29
CA LEU A 618 -21.68 -3.46 6.30
C LEU A 618 -22.25 -3.76 7.68
N ASP A 619 -21.49 -4.46 8.53
CA ASP A 619 -21.91 -4.75 9.90
C ASP A 619 -21.89 -3.49 10.76
N THR A 620 -23.02 -2.78 10.73
CA THR A 620 -23.24 -1.43 11.24
C THR A 620 -24.49 -1.36 12.10
N ALA A 621 -24.89 -2.48 12.72
CA ALA A 621 -26.11 -2.59 13.52
C ALA A 621 -26.15 -1.63 14.73
N ALA A 622 -24.99 -1.17 15.20
CA ALA A 622 -24.84 -0.19 16.28
C ALA A 622 -24.84 1.29 15.81
N LEU A 623 -25.04 1.57 14.52
CA LEU A 623 -25.15 2.93 13.98
C LEU A 623 -26.62 3.37 13.89
N ALA A 624 -26.89 4.63 14.21
CA ALA A 624 -28.23 5.20 14.16
C ALA A 624 -28.79 5.23 12.74
N ARG A 625 -30.13 5.15 12.59
CA ARG A 625 -30.79 5.11 11.27
C ARG A 625 -30.74 6.44 10.49
N HIS A 626 -30.22 7.53 11.07
CA HIS A 626 -30.07 8.84 10.42
C HIS A 626 -28.65 9.15 9.91
N VAL A 627 -27.63 8.35 10.21
CA VAL A 627 -26.29 8.55 9.62
C VAL A 627 -26.31 8.11 8.15
N PRO A 628 -25.55 8.72 7.23
CA PRO A 628 -25.64 8.42 5.80
C PRO A 628 -25.54 6.93 5.45
N LEU A 629 -26.34 6.50 4.47
CA LEU A 629 -26.29 5.17 3.87
C LEU A 629 -25.74 5.26 2.44
N VAL A 630 -24.61 4.58 2.21
CA VAL A 630 -24.00 4.43 0.89
C VAL A 630 -24.44 3.12 0.23
N VAL A 631 -25.12 3.24 -0.90
CA VAL A 631 -25.54 2.12 -1.76
C VAL A 631 -24.57 2.00 -2.92
N LEU A 632 -23.96 0.83 -3.12
CA LEU A 632 -23.06 0.60 -4.26
C LEU A 632 -23.61 -0.49 -5.20
N PHE A 633 -23.89 -0.10 -6.44
CA PHE A 633 -24.18 -1.04 -7.53
C PHE A 633 -22.90 -1.40 -8.28
N HIS A 634 -22.62 -2.70 -8.37
CA HIS A 634 -21.39 -3.23 -8.95
C HIS A 634 -21.41 -3.27 -10.49
N GLY A 635 -20.25 -3.49 -11.11
CA GLY A 635 -20.13 -3.66 -12.57
C GLY A 635 -20.62 -5.02 -13.09
N LEU A 636 -20.51 -5.22 -14.41
CA LEU A 636 -20.83 -6.50 -15.06
C LEU A 636 -20.09 -7.66 -14.40
N GLU A 637 -20.82 -8.70 -14.00
CA GLU A 637 -20.32 -9.88 -13.27
C GLU A 637 -19.53 -9.56 -11.98
N GLY A 638 -19.71 -8.36 -11.42
CA GLY A 638 -19.10 -7.91 -10.16
C GLY A 638 -19.80 -8.43 -8.91
N SER A 639 -19.30 -8.03 -7.74
CA SER A 639 -19.89 -8.33 -6.43
C SER A 639 -19.34 -7.39 -5.34
N SER A 640 -19.84 -7.53 -4.11
CA SER A 640 -19.26 -6.93 -2.89
C SER A 640 -17.77 -7.26 -2.65
N GLY A 641 -17.26 -8.31 -3.30
CA GLY A 641 -15.85 -8.72 -3.26
C GLY A 641 -14.94 -7.99 -4.26
N SER A 642 -15.47 -7.23 -5.21
CA SER A 642 -14.68 -6.47 -6.20
C SER A 642 -13.77 -5.42 -5.54
N HIS A 643 -12.65 -5.08 -6.19
CA HIS A 643 -11.61 -4.23 -5.59
C HIS A 643 -12.12 -2.83 -5.24
N TYR A 644 -12.87 -2.19 -6.15
CA TYR A 644 -13.53 -0.91 -5.89
C TYR A 644 -14.56 -1.02 -4.75
N ALA A 645 -15.31 -2.12 -4.68
CA ALA A 645 -16.39 -2.29 -3.71
C ALA A 645 -15.84 -2.43 -2.30
N ARG A 646 -14.83 -3.27 -2.11
CA ARG A 646 -14.14 -3.43 -0.82
C ARG A 646 -13.46 -2.14 -0.37
N THR A 647 -12.82 -1.40 -1.27
CA THR A 647 -12.13 -0.14 -0.92
C THR A 647 -13.12 0.95 -0.56
N LEU A 648 -14.21 1.12 -1.34
CA LEU A 648 -15.26 2.07 -1.00
C LEU A 648 -15.94 1.70 0.33
N MET A 649 -16.36 0.44 0.51
CA MET A 649 -17.06 0.01 1.72
C MET A 649 -16.18 0.02 2.98
N ALA A 650 -14.87 -0.21 2.85
CA ALA A 650 -13.93 0.02 3.95
C ALA A 650 -13.88 1.51 4.32
N ALA A 651 -13.82 2.41 3.33
CA ALA A 651 -13.81 3.84 3.58
C ALA A 651 -15.15 4.35 4.13
N VAL A 652 -16.30 3.82 3.70
CA VAL A 652 -17.64 4.08 4.29
C VAL A 652 -17.66 3.68 5.78
N SER A 653 -17.14 2.49 6.11
CA SER A 653 -16.99 2.05 7.50
C SER A 653 -16.10 2.98 8.32
N MET A 654 -14.99 3.46 7.73
CA MET A 654 -14.11 4.46 8.36
C MET A 654 -14.74 5.85 8.54
N HIS A 655 -15.83 6.18 7.84
CA HIS A 655 -16.59 7.43 8.07
C HIS A 655 -17.71 7.26 9.11
N GLY A 656 -17.87 6.08 9.70
CA GLY A 656 -19.00 5.80 10.61
C GLY A 656 -20.35 5.83 9.89
N TRP A 657 -20.38 5.49 8.60
CA TRP A 657 -21.59 5.46 7.78
C TRP A 657 -22.08 4.03 7.57
N ARG A 658 -23.35 3.90 7.18
CA ARG A 658 -23.94 2.61 6.80
C ARG A 658 -23.62 2.36 5.33
N GLY A 659 -23.43 1.09 4.96
CA GLY A 659 -23.09 0.71 3.59
C GLY A 659 -23.79 -0.56 3.17
N VAL A 660 -24.20 -0.63 1.90
CA VAL A 660 -24.84 -1.81 1.32
C VAL A 660 -24.43 -2.00 -0.14
N VAL A 661 -24.16 -3.25 -0.51
CA VAL A 661 -23.93 -3.67 -1.90
C VAL A 661 -25.08 -4.59 -2.33
N PRO A 662 -26.11 -4.08 -3.04
CA PRO A 662 -27.06 -4.93 -3.73
C PRO A 662 -26.35 -5.71 -4.84
N HIS A 663 -26.58 -7.02 -4.91
CA HIS A 663 -26.09 -7.86 -6.00
C HIS A 663 -27.15 -7.92 -7.10
N PHE A 664 -26.73 -7.66 -8.34
CA PHE A 664 -27.56 -7.96 -9.50
C PHE A 664 -27.84 -9.46 -9.60
N ARG A 665 -28.95 -9.81 -10.28
CA ARG A 665 -29.43 -11.19 -10.41
C ARG A 665 -28.30 -12.15 -10.83
N SER A 666 -28.14 -13.20 -10.04
CA SER A 666 -27.18 -14.29 -10.22
C SER A 666 -25.70 -13.89 -10.10
N CYS A 667 -25.38 -12.71 -9.55
CA CYS A 667 -24.01 -12.33 -9.19
C CYS A 667 -23.63 -12.65 -7.74
N SER A 668 -24.60 -12.85 -6.85
CA SER A 668 -24.33 -13.18 -5.44
C SER A 668 -23.83 -14.61 -5.21
N GLY A 669 -23.98 -15.50 -6.20
CA GLY A 669 -23.52 -16.90 -6.18
C GLY A 669 -24.61 -17.88 -6.62
N PRO A 670 -25.76 -17.96 -5.93
CA PRO A 670 -26.93 -18.70 -6.38
C PRO A 670 -27.47 -18.19 -7.72
N ILE A 671 -28.03 -19.09 -8.54
CA ILE A 671 -28.78 -18.71 -9.74
C ILE A 671 -30.19 -18.25 -9.34
N ASN A 672 -30.68 -17.20 -10.00
CA ASN A 672 -32.06 -16.72 -9.85
C ASN A 672 -33.10 -17.72 -10.34
N LEU A 673 -34.35 -17.55 -9.88
CA LEU A 673 -35.47 -18.40 -10.25
C LEU A 673 -36.11 -17.98 -11.58
N ALA A 674 -36.44 -16.70 -11.77
CA ALA A 674 -37.22 -16.23 -12.91
C ALA A 674 -36.48 -16.41 -14.26
N PRO A 675 -37.18 -16.45 -15.40
CA PRO A 675 -36.59 -16.53 -16.73
C PRO A 675 -36.02 -15.16 -17.20
N ARG A 676 -35.27 -14.47 -16.35
CA ARG A 676 -34.58 -13.20 -16.66
C ARG A 676 -33.18 -13.13 -16.03
N PHE A 677 -32.36 -12.21 -16.54
CA PHE A 677 -31.11 -11.78 -15.91
C PHE A 677 -31.22 -10.30 -15.50
N TYR A 678 -30.09 -9.68 -15.18
CA TYR A 678 -29.92 -8.23 -15.13
C TYR A 678 -29.35 -7.75 -16.47
N HIS A 679 -29.57 -6.49 -16.82
CA HIS A 679 -29.08 -5.89 -18.07
C HIS A 679 -28.69 -4.42 -17.88
N LEU A 680 -28.03 -3.81 -18.89
CA LEU A 680 -27.51 -2.43 -18.84
C LEU A 680 -28.59 -1.35 -18.64
N GLY A 681 -29.87 -1.69 -18.80
CA GLY A 681 -31.00 -0.76 -18.72
C GLY A 681 -32.00 -1.07 -17.60
N ASP A 682 -31.67 -1.92 -16.63
CA ASP A 682 -32.60 -2.44 -15.60
C ASP A 682 -32.91 -1.43 -14.47
N SER A 683 -33.36 -0.22 -14.84
CA SER A 683 -33.69 0.86 -13.91
C SER A 683 -34.93 0.54 -13.05
N ILE A 684 -35.79 -0.38 -13.49
CA ILE A 684 -36.99 -0.82 -12.76
C ILE A 684 -36.58 -1.59 -11.49
N GLU A 685 -35.64 -2.53 -11.60
CA GLU A 685 -35.14 -3.24 -10.41
C GLU A 685 -34.36 -2.30 -9.48
N MET A 686 -33.58 -1.36 -10.04
CA MET A 686 -32.88 -0.34 -9.25
C MET A 686 -33.86 0.59 -8.50
N ASP A 687 -34.94 1.05 -9.12
CA ASP A 687 -35.97 1.88 -8.48
C ASP A 687 -36.61 1.17 -7.29
N TRP A 688 -36.98 -0.11 -7.47
CA TRP A 688 -37.56 -0.92 -6.39
C TRP A 688 -36.59 -1.10 -5.21
N ILE A 689 -35.30 -1.33 -5.49
CA ILE A 689 -34.24 -1.41 -4.47
C ILE A 689 -34.12 -0.07 -3.73
N LEU A 690 -34.00 1.05 -4.45
CA LEU A 690 -33.77 2.37 -3.86
C LEU A 690 -34.98 2.84 -3.04
N ARG A 691 -36.21 2.68 -3.52
CA ARG A 691 -37.43 2.99 -2.76
C ARG A 691 -37.53 2.19 -1.47
N ARG A 692 -37.15 0.91 -1.50
CA ARG A 692 -37.15 0.06 -0.32
C ARG A 692 -36.04 0.42 0.67
N LEU A 693 -34.84 0.76 0.19
CA LEU A 693 -33.75 1.24 1.04
C LEU A 693 -34.10 2.58 1.69
N HIS A 694 -34.67 3.51 0.93
CA HIS A 694 -35.20 4.80 1.43
C HIS A 694 -36.25 4.57 2.52
N GLY A 695 -37.28 3.75 2.28
CA GLY A 695 -38.28 3.42 3.32
C GLY A 695 -37.73 2.68 4.55
N MET A 696 -36.50 2.16 4.51
CA MET A 696 -35.81 1.50 5.62
C MET A 696 -34.74 2.39 6.30
N HIS A 697 -34.59 3.64 5.87
CA HIS A 697 -33.51 4.52 6.30
C HIS A 697 -33.99 5.96 6.52
N ASP A 698 -33.58 6.57 7.64
CA ASP A 698 -34.10 7.88 8.08
C ASP A 698 -33.09 9.02 7.81
N GLY A 699 -31.96 8.69 7.17
CA GLY A 699 -30.84 9.60 6.90
C GLY A 699 -30.53 9.75 5.40
N PRO A 700 -29.48 10.50 5.05
CA PRO A 700 -29.13 10.75 3.65
C PRO A 700 -28.76 9.47 2.89
N LEU A 701 -29.37 9.27 1.73
CA LEU A 701 -29.13 8.11 0.86
C LEU A 701 -28.22 8.52 -0.30
N LEU A 702 -27.06 7.87 -0.41
CA LEU A 702 -25.98 8.21 -1.35
C LEU A 702 -25.73 7.00 -2.25
N VAL A 703 -25.74 7.18 -3.57
CA VAL A 703 -25.71 6.04 -4.50
C VAL A 703 -24.50 6.09 -5.44
N ALA A 704 -23.65 5.07 -5.36
CA ALA A 704 -22.55 4.85 -6.28
C ALA A 704 -22.87 3.71 -7.26
N GLY A 705 -22.46 3.86 -8.52
CA GLY A 705 -22.59 2.82 -9.54
C GLY A 705 -21.29 2.70 -10.34
N VAL A 706 -20.76 1.48 -10.46
CA VAL A 706 -19.51 1.22 -11.20
C VAL A 706 -19.82 0.48 -12.50
N SER A 707 -19.24 0.92 -13.62
CA SER A 707 -19.39 0.30 -14.93
C SER A 707 -20.88 0.14 -15.30
N LEU A 708 -21.35 -1.08 -15.58
CA LEU A 708 -22.76 -1.39 -15.81
C LEU A 708 -23.69 -0.78 -14.74
N GLY A 709 -23.36 -0.90 -13.45
CA GLY A 709 -24.15 -0.31 -12.37
C GLY A 709 -24.20 1.22 -12.40
N GLY A 710 -23.14 1.86 -12.92
CA GLY A 710 -23.09 3.30 -13.18
C GLY A 710 -24.02 3.71 -14.32
N ASN A 711 -24.07 2.94 -15.42
CA ASN A 711 -24.99 3.22 -16.52
C ASN A 711 -26.47 3.07 -16.09
N VAL A 712 -26.81 2.02 -15.34
CA VAL A 712 -28.18 1.82 -14.82
C VAL A 712 -28.57 2.97 -13.88
N LEU A 713 -27.64 3.44 -13.03
CA LEU A 713 -27.85 4.59 -12.14
C LEU A 713 -28.14 5.89 -12.90
N LEU A 714 -27.29 6.25 -13.87
CA LEU A 714 -27.50 7.45 -14.70
C LEU A 714 -28.81 7.40 -15.49
N ARG A 715 -29.16 6.22 -16.01
CA ARG A 715 -30.42 5.98 -16.72
C ARG A 715 -31.61 6.16 -15.79
N TRP A 716 -31.58 5.58 -14.58
CA TRP A 716 -32.63 5.76 -13.56
C TRP A 716 -32.76 7.24 -13.15
N LEU A 717 -31.66 7.95 -12.93
CA LEU A 717 -31.66 9.37 -12.58
C LEU A 717 -32.36 10.24 -13.64
N GLY A 718 -32.01 10.09 -14.91
CA GLY A 718 -32.63 10.88 -15.99
C GLY A 718 -34.04 10.44 -16.38
N GLU A 719 -34.42 9.18 -16.12
CA GLU A 719 -35.82 8.74 -16.23
C GLU A 719 -36.71 9.30 -15.10
N ARG A 720 -36.16 9.48 -13.89
CA ARG A 720 -36.92 9.95 -12.71
C ARG A 720 -36.88 11.45 -12.52
N ARG A 721 -35.83 12.15 -12.97
CA ARG A 721 -35.71 13.61 -12.86
C ARG A 721 -35.88 14.01 -11.38
N GLU A 722 -36.79 14.96 -11.10
CA GLU A 722 -37.13 15.46 -9.77
C GLU A 722 -37.55 14.36 -8.77
N ASP A 723 -38.23 13.28 -9.19
CA ASP A 723 -38.59 12.15 -8.32
C ASP A 723 -37.37 11.49 -7.66
N ALA A 724 -36.20 11.54 -8.31
CA ALA A 724 -34.97 10.95 -7.76
C ALA A 724 -34.47 11.73 -6.54
N GLY A 725 -34.64 13.06 -6.51
CA GLY A 725 -34.24 13.90 -5.38
C GLY A 725 -35.08 13.68 -4.12
N GLY A 726 -36.29 13.17 -4.27
CA GLY A 726 -37.11 12.69 -3.15
C GLY A 726 -36.64 11.35 -2.56
N LEU A 727 -35.75 10.62 -3.24
CA LEU A 727 -35.29 9.29 -2.83
C LEU A 727 -33.82 9.26 -2.41
N ILE A 728 -32.94 10.00 -3.10
CA ILE A 728 -31.50 10.03 -2.88
C ILE A 728 -30.96 11.47 -2.87
N ASN A 729 -29.86 11.70 -2.16
CA ASN A 729 -29.28 13.04 -1.95
C ASN A 729 -28.11 13.36 -2.88
N ALA A 730 -27.34 12.35 -3.29
CA ALA A 730 -26.25 12.50 -4.24
C ALA A 730 -25.90 11.16 -4.92
N ALA A 731 -25.30 11.23 -6.11
CA ALA A 731 -24.89 10.07 -6.89
C ALA A 731 -23.44 10.14 -7.39
N ALA A 732 -22.85 8.98 -7.68
CA ALA A 732 -21.55 8.86 -8.32
C ALA A 732 -21.50 7.70 -9.31
N ALA A 733 -21.37 7.99 -10.60
CA ALA A 733 -21.21 7.01 -11.66
C ALA A 733 -19.73 6.93 -12.09
N ILE A 734 -19.16 5.72 -12.03
CA ILE A 734 -17.72 5.48 -12.15
C ILE A 734 -17.45 4.54 -13.33
N SER A 735 -16.67 5.00 -14.31
CA SER A 735 -16.36 4.27 -15.56
C SER A 735 -17.63 3.76 -16.26
N ALA A 736 -18.71 4.56 -16.25
CA ALA A 736 -19.99 4.15 -16.79
C ALA A 736 -19.94 4.06 -18.33
N PRO A 737 -20.40 2.96 -18.95
CA PRO A 737 -20.50 2.84 -20.40
C PRO A 737 -21.75 3.59 -20.90
N VAL A 738 -21.74 4.93 -20.84
CA VAL A 738 -22.92 5.78 -21.11
C VAL A 738 -23.49 5.62 -22.52
N GLU A 739 -22.69 5.10 -23.45
CA GLU A 739 -23.03 4.80 -24.84
C GLU A 739 -22.68 3.31 -25.14
N PRO A 740 -23.56 2.36 -24.78
CA PRO A 740 -23.26 0.91 -24.84
C PRO A 740 -22.91 0.39 -26.23
N SER A 741 -23.44 1.00 -27.29
CA SER A 741 -23.15 0.65 -28.69
C SER A 741 -21.67 0.82 -29.02
N VAL A 742 -21.09 1.97 -28.69
CA VAL A 742 -19.66 2.25 -28.92
C VAL A 742 -18.78 1.39 -28.03
N GLY A 743 -19.17 1.20 -26.76
CA GLY A 743 -18.43 0.32 -25.84
C GLY A 743 -18.45 -1.15 -26.28
N GLY A 744 -19.58 -1.65 -26.78
CA GLY A 744 -19.72 -2.99 -27.35
C GLY A 744 -18.84 -3.21 -28.58
N VAL A 745 -18.67 -2.20 -29.43
CA VAL A 745 -17.72 -2.22 -30.55
C VAL A 745 -16.27 -2.21 -30.06
N ALA A 746 -15.92 -1.33 -29.11
CA ALA A 746 -14.57 -1.28 -28.52
C ALA A 746 -14.16 -2.62 -27.87
N LEU A 747 -15.10 -3.31 -27.22
CA LEU A 747 -14.88 -4.63 -26.60
C LEU A 747 -14.81 -5.80 -27.61
N SER A 748 -15.14 -5.58 -28.88
CA SER A 748 -15.20 -6.63 -29.90
C SER A 748 -13.87 -6.92 -30.63
N SER A 749 -12.81 -6.18 -30.34
CA SER A 749 -11.56 -6.17 -31.12
C SER A 749 -10.29 -6.13 -30.26
N GLY A 750 -9.12 -6.32 -30.89
CA GLY A 750 -7.81 -6.14 -30.25
C GLY A 750 -7.60 -6.91 -28.94
N PHE A 751 -6.89 -6.29 -27.99
CA PHE A 751 -6.65 -6.85 -26.65
C PHE A 751 -7.94 -6.98 -25.82
N ASN A 752 -8.96 -6.16 -26.09
CA ASN A 752 -10.22 -6.18 -25.34
C ASN A 752 -10.99 -7.51 -25.43
N LEU A 753 -10.70 -8.32 -26.46
CA LEU A 753 -11.17 -9.71 -26.56
C LEU A 753 -10.79 -10.56 -25.33
N ALA A 754 -9.75 -10.20 -24.56
CA ALA A 754 -9.42 -10.85 -23.30
C ALA A 754 -10.51 -10.61 -22.22
N TYR A 755 -10.97 -9.36 -22.06
CA TYR A 755 -12.07 -9.01 -21.15
C TYR A 755 -13.38 -9.68 -21.60
N THR A 756 -13.70 -9.56 -22.89
CA THR A 756 -14.90 -10.14 -23.50
C THR A 756 -14.95 -11.66 -23.33
N ARG A 757 -13.83 -12.38 -23.49
CA ARG A 757 -13.75 -13.82 -23.20
C ARG A 757 -13.96 -14.13 -21.72
N ASN A 758 -13.42 -13.33 -20.80
CA ASN A 758 -13.57 -13.53 -19.36
C ASN A 758 -15.03 -13.41 -18.93
N PHE A 759 -15.71 -12.32 -19.31
CA PHE A 759 -17.13 -12.10 -18.99
C PHE A 759 -18.06 -13.09 -19.71
N LEU A 760 -17.85 -13.36 -21.01
CA LEU A 760 -18.65 -14.35 -21.72
C LEU A 760 -18.50 -15.76 -21.14
N CYS A 761 -17.38 -16.11 -20.51
CA CYS A 761 -17.22 -17.41 -19.86
C CYS A 761 -18.24 -17.59 -18.70
N THR A 762 -18.41 -16.58 -17.85
CA THR A 762 -19.35 -16.64 -16.73
C THR A 762 -20.80 -16.49 -17.20
N LEU A 763 -21.07 -15.54 -18.11
CA LEU A 763 -22.40 -15.32 -18.69
C LEU A 763 -22.92 -16.57 -19.44
N LYS A 764 -22.10 -17.23 -20.25
CA LYS A 764 -22.47 -18.48 -20.93
C LYS A 764 -22.78 -19.61 -19.95
N ARG A 765 -22.06 -19.70 -18.83
CA ARG A 765 -22.35 -20.68 -17.77
C ARG A 765 -23.71 -20.41 -17.13
N LYS A 766 -24.04 -19.14 -16.84
CA LYS A 766 -25.36 -18.74 -16.32
C LYS A 766 -26.46 -19.03 -17.35
N ALA A 767 -26.25 -18.67 -18.62
CA ALA A 767 -27.19 -18.96 -19.70
C ALA A 767 -27.44 -20.47 -19.87
N ALA A 768 -26.41 -21.32 -19.78
CA ALA A 768 -26.56 -22.78 -19.85
C ALA A 768 -27.34 -23.37 -18.67
N ILE A 769 -27.22 -22.80 -17.46
CA ILE A 769 -28.06 -23.19 -16.32
C ILE A 769 -29.51 -22.74 -16.55
N LYS A 770 -29.72 -21.50 -17.01
CA LYS A 770 -31.05 -20.93 -17.24
C LYS A 770 -31.81 -21.63 -18.36
N ALA A 771 -31.15 -22.01 -19.45
CA ALA A 771 -31.73 -22.80 -20.55
C ALA A 771 -32.09 -24.25 -20.15
N ARG A 772 -31.51 -24.79 -19.05
CA ARG A 772 -31.95 -26.07 -18.46
C ARG A 772 -33.17 -25.89 -17.54
N GLN A 773 -33.27 -24.76 -16.85
CA GLN A 773 -34.46 -24.41 -16.05
C GLN A 773 -35.67 -24.12 -16.95
N TYR A 774 -35.44 -23.49 -18.10
CA TYR A 774 -36.46 -23.12 -19.07
C TYR A 774 -36.02 -23.54 -20.49
N PRO A 775 -36.28 -24.80 -20.88
CA PRO A 775 -35.99 -25.28 -22.23
C PRO A 775 -36.70 -24.42 -23.30
N GLY A 776 -35.99 -24.06 -24.36
CA GLY A 776 -36.52 -23.24 -25.46
C GLY A 776 -36.52 -21.72 -25.23
N LEU A 777 -36.04 -21.22 -24.09
CA LEU A 777 -36.02 -19.78 -23.76
C LEU A 777 -35.16 -18.94 -24.74
N PHE A 778 -34.10 -19.53 -25.28
CA PHE A 778 -33.25 -18.99 -26.36
C PHE A 778 -32.41 -20.14 -26.97
N ASP A 779 -31.78 -19.91 -28.13
CA ASP A 779 -30.84 -20.88 -28.70
C ASP A 779 -29.55 -20.96 -27.87
N ILE A 780 -29.50 -21.94 -26.97
CA ILE A 780 -28.33 -22.21 -26.13
C ILE A 780 -27.09 -22.63 -26.93
N THR A 781 -27.27 -23.27 -28.09
CA THR A 781 -26.13 -23.70 -28.93
C THR A 781 -25.45 -22.46 -29.53
N ALA A 782 -26.24 -21.55 -30.10
CA ALA A 782 -25.73 -20.28 -30.61
C ALA A 782 -25.16 -19.39 -29.48
N ALA A 783 -25.83 -19.32 -28.31
CA ALA A 783 -25.35 -18.57 -27.16
C ALA A 783 -23.98 -19.08 -26.64
N LEU A 784 -23.77 -20.40 -26.59
CA LEU A 784 -22.48 -20.99 -26.23
C LEU A 784 -21.39 -20.74 -27.28
N GLN A 785 -21.75 -20.54 -28.56
CA GLN A 785 -20.81 -20.22 -29.64
C GLN A 785 -20.46 -18.72 -29.74
N ALA A 786 -21.28 -17.82 -29.19
CA ALA A 786 -21.11 -16.36 -29.26
C ALA A 786 -19.68 -15.89 -28.89
N ARG A 787 -19.04 -15.09 -29.75
CA ARG A 787 -17.62 -14.67 -29.56
C ARG A 787 -17.44 -13.26 -29.01
N ASN A 788 -18.50 -12.46 -29.00
CA ASN A 788 -18.52 -11.08 -28.48
C ASN A 788 -19.88 -10.78 -27.83
N PHE A 789 -19.97 -9.65 -27.12
CA PHE A 789 -21.21 -9.21 -26.48
C PHE A 789 -22.33 -8.99 -27.49
N ARG A 790 -22.05 -8.40 -28.67
CA ARG A 790 -23.08 -8.15 -29.70
C ARG A 790 -23.88 -9.42 -30.07
N VAL A 791 -23.18 -10.52 -30.31
CA VAL A 791 -23.80 -11.81 -30.64
C VAL A 791 -24.49 -12.43 -29.42
N PHE A 792 -23.87 -12.37 -28.24
CA PHE A 792 -24.47 -12.94 -27.02
C PHE A 792 -25.74 -12.20 -26.60
N ASP A 793 -25.71 -10.86 -26.59
CA ASP A 793 -26.86 -10.01 -26.28
C ASP A 793 -27.99 -10.19 -27.30
N ASN A 794 -27.68 -10.35 -28.58
CA ASN A 794 -28.73 -10.59 -29.59
C ASN A 794 -29.45 -11.94 -29.40
N ILE A 795 -28.75 -12.97 -28.92
CA ILE A 795 -29.30 -14.33 -28.74
C ILE A 795 -29.96 -14.49 -27.36
N VAL A 796 -29.40 -13.86 -26.33
CA VAL A 796 -29.82 -14.05 -24.93
C VAL A 796 -30.46 -12.77 -24.39
N THR A 797 -29.71 -11.70 -24.19
CA THR A 797 -30.16 -10.51 -23.44
C THR A 797 -31.37 -9.81 -24.07
N ALA A 798 -31.34 -9.55 -25.37
CA ALA A 798 -32.40 -8.86 -26.09
C ALA A 798 -33.75 -9.60 -26.03
N PRO A 799 -33.86 -10.88 -26.49
CA PRO A 799 -35.15 -11.58 -26.47
C PRO A 799 -35.66 -11.86 -25.05
N LEU A 800 -34.77 -12.16 -24.09
CA LEU A 800 -35.11 -12.41 -22.69
C LEU A 800 -35.77 -11.20 -22.00
N HIS A 801 -35.48 -9.99 -22.48
CA HIS A 801 -35.96 -8.72 -21.93
C HIS A 801 -36.91 -7.96 -22.89
N GLY A 802 -37.39 -8.60 -23.95
CA GLY A 802 -38.38 -8.01 -24.86
C GLY A 802 -37.84 -6.90 -25.78
N PHE A 803 -36.53 -6.83 -26.00
CA PHE A 803 -35.92 -5.97 -27.02
C PHE A 803 -35.98 -6.64 -28.39
N LYS A 804 -36.10 -5.85 -29.45
CA LYS A 804 -36.22 -6.37 -30.83
C LYS A 804 -34.96 -7.11 -31.29
N ASN A 805 -33.79 -6.58 -30.91
CA ASN A 805 -32.45 -7.09 -31.20
C ASN A 805 -31.43 -6.37 -30.30
N VAL A 806 -30.14 -6.64 -30.51
CA VAL A 806 -29.06 -6.00 -29.73
C VAL A 806 -28.95 -4.48 -29.93
N ASP A 807 -29.32 -3.94 -31.10
CA ASP A 807 -29.25 -2.50 -31.36
C ASP A 807 -30.35 -1.75 -30.60
N ASP A 808 -31.61 -2.23 -30.67
CA ASP A 808 -32.74 -1.73 -29.86
C ASP A 808 -32.44 -1.81 -28.35
N TYR A 809 -31.78 -2.88 -27.90
CA TYR A 809 -31.32 -3.01 -26.52
C TYR A 809 -30.25 -1.96 -26.16
N TRP A 810 -29.17 -1.84 -26.93
CA TRP A 810 -28.07 -0.94 -26.62
C TRP A 810 -28.47 0.54 -26.73
N GLU A 811 -29.36 0.90 -27.66
CA GLU A 811 -29.93 2.24 -27.78
C GLU A 811 -30.80 2.58 -26.55
N ARG A 812 -31.79 1.74 -26.22
CA ARG A 812 -32.71 1.98 -25.09
C ARG A 812 -32.04 1.87 -23.72
N ALA A 813 -30.91 1.18 -23.63
CA ALA A 813 -30.09 1.08 -22.42
C ALA A 813 -29.07 2.22 -22.27
N ALA A 814 -28.85 3.07 -23.29
CA ALA A 814 -27.92 4.18 -23.18
C ALA A 814 -28.38 5.22 -22.15
N SER A 815 -27.45 5.71 -21.32
CA SER A 815 -27.73 6.80 -20.35
C SER A 815 -27.36 8.17 -20.87
N LYS A 816 -26.44 8.27 -21.86
CA LYS A 816 -25.97 9.54 -22.42
C LYS A 816 -27.08 10.52 -22.87
N PRO A 817 -28.18 10.09 -23.52
CA PRO A 817 -29.26 11.01 -23.91
C PRO A 817 -30.02 11.61 -22.71
N LEU A 818 -29.98 10.96 -21.56
CA LEU A 818 -30.76 11.31 -20.36
C LEU A 818 -29.97 12.16 -19.35
N LEU A 819 -28.67 12.42 -19.59
CA LEU A 819 -27.81 13.15 -18.64
C LEU A 819 -28.22 14.62 -18.44
N ARG A 820 -28.91 15.22 -19.42
CA ARG A 820 -29.52 16.57 -19.30
C ARG A 820 -30.72 16.62 -18.36
N GLU A 821 -31.32 15.47 -18.07
CA GLU A 821 -32.57 15.34 -17.31
C GLU A 821 -32.32 15.02 -15.82
N ILE A 822 -31.05 14.83 -15.45
CA ILE A 822 -30.62 14.56 -14.07
C ILE A 822 -30.70 15.85 -13.26
N THR A 823 -31.43 15.83 -12.13
CA THR A 823 -31.55 16.97 -11.21
C THR A 823 -30.82 16.76 -9.87
N VAL A 824 -30.43 15.52 -9.57
CA VAL A 824 -29.68 15.17 -8.34
C VAL A 824 -28.18 15.44 -8.54
N PRO A 825 -27.48 16.04 -7.57
CA PRO A 825 -26.02 16.20 -7.60
C PRO A 825 -25.29 14.88 -7.89
N THR A 826 -24.61 14.80 -9.03
CA THR A 826 -24.07 13.56 -9.59
C THR A 826 -22.65 13.75 -10.11
N LEU A 827 -21.67 13.00 -9.59
CA LEU A 827 -20.35 12.90 -10.22
C LEU A 827 -20.36 11.84 -11.32
N LEU A 828 -19.88 12.18 -12.53
CA LEU A 828 -19.62 11.25 -13.62
C LEU A 828 -18.11 11.17 -13.87
N LEU A 829 -17.49 10.12 -13.32
CA LEU A 829 -16.04 9.89 -13.34
C LEU A 829 -15.66 8.85 -14.40
N ASN A 830 -15.10 9.28 -15.53
CA ASN A 830 -14.69 8.39 -16.64
C ASN A 830 -13.29 8.76 -17.16
N ALA A 831 -12.32 7.86 -16.98
CA ALA A 831 -10.97 8.07 -17.54
C ALA A 831 -11.00 8.09 -19.08
N ARG A 832 -10.28 9.03 -19.70
CA ARG A 832 -10.24 9.18 -21.17
C ARG A 832 -9.51 8.02 -21.85
N ASN A 833 -8.66 7.30 -21.11
CA ASN A 833 -8.03 6.07 -21.56
C ASN A 833 -8.78 4.78 -21.15
N ASP A 834 -10.06 4.84 -20.78
CA ASP A 834 -10.85 3.65 -20.46
C ASP A 834 -10.91 2.69 -21.66
N PRO A 835 -10.45 1.43 -21.54
CA PRO A 835 -10.47 0.47 -22.65
C PRO A 835 -11.88 -0.03 -23.02
N PHE A 836 -12.90 0.24 -22.21
CA PHE A 836 -14.30 -0.19 -22.41
C PHE A 836 -15.15 0.90 -23.08
N LEU A 837 -14.84 2.18 -22.89
CA LEU A 837 -15.53 3.31 -23.52
C LEU A 837 -14.53 4.34 -24.06
N PRO A 838 -14.35 4.45 -25.38
CA PRO A 838 -13.42 5.41 -25.98
C PRO A 838 -13.73 6.88 -25.64
N ALA A 839 -12.68 7.71 -25.51
CA ALA A 839 -12.79 9.13 -25.15
C ALA A 839 -13.79 9.94 -25.99
N HIS A 840 -13.95 9.63 -27.29
CA HIS A 840 -14.88 10.34 -28.18
C HIS A 840 -16.36 10.07 -27.88
N ALA A 841 -16.67 9.00 -27.14
CA ALA A 841 -18.02 8.66 -26.70
C ALA A 841 -18.36 9.26 -25.33
N LEU A 842 -17.41 9.87 -24.62
CA LEU A 842 -17.67 10.57 -23.37
C LEU A 842 -18.58 11.79 -23.60
N PRO A 843 -19.43 12.15 -22.64
CA PRO A 843 -20.26 13.35 -22.72
C PRO A 843 -19.39 14.60 -22.52
N VAL A 844 -19.79 15.70 -23.15
CA VAL A 844 -19.23 17.04 -22.93
C VAL A 844 -20.22 17.93 -22.17
N ALA A 845 -19.81 19.14 -21.77
CA ALA A 845 -20.63 20.04 -20.96
C ALA A 845 -22.05 20.28 -21.52
N ARG A 846 -22.22 20.37 -22.84
CA ARG A 846 -23.53 20.51 -23.50
C ARG A 846 -24.43 19.27 -23.42
N ASP A 847 -23.91 18.11 -23.04
CA ASP A 847 -24.65 16.83 -23.03
C ASP A 847 -25.23 16.52 -21.64
N VAL A 848 -24.96 17.36 -20.64
CA VAL A 848 -25.32 17.14 -19.23
C VAL A 848 -26.07 18.34 -18.63
N SER A 849 -26.71 18.14 -17.48
CA SER A 849 -27.31 19.23 -16.68
C SER A 849 -26.30 19.89 -15.74
N ALA A 850 -26.67 21.02 -15.15
CA ALA A 850 -25.90 21.68 -14.10
C ALA A 850 -25.75 20.83 -12.80
N ALA A 851 -26.52 19.76 -12.64
CA ALA A 851 -26.41 18.85 -11.50
C ALA A 851 -25.34 17.75 -11.71
N VAL A 852 -24.75 17.64 -12.91
CA VAL A 852 -23.78 16.59 -13.26
C VAL A 852 -22.37 17.17 -13.39
N GLU A 853 -21.48 16.79 -12.47
CA GLU A 853 -20.05 17.11 -12.52
C GLU A 853 -19.33 16.09 -13.42
N LEU A 854 -18.67 16.56 -14.48
CA LEU A 854 -17.87 15.71 -15.38
C LEU A 854 -16.40 15.67 -14.94
N GLU A 855 -15.94 14.51 -14.47
CA GLU A 855 -14.52 14.29 -14.17
C GLU A 855 -13.91 13.27 -15.15
N GLN A 856 -13.03 13.75 -16.02
CA GLN A 856 -12.49 12.95 -17.13
C GLN A 856 -10.96 13.01 -17.18
N PRO A 857 -10.24 12.36 -16.23
CA PRO A 857 -8.78 12.37 -16.22
C PRO A 857 -8.23 11.62 -17.44
N GLU A 858 -7.09 12.08 -17.97
CA GLU A 858 -6.42 11.45 -19.13
C GLU A 858 -6.08 9.96 -18.91
N TYR A 859 -5.92 9.56 -17.65
CA TYR A 859 -5.56 8.20 -17.25
C TYR A 859 -6.48 7.71 -16.13
N GLY A 860 -6.52 6.38 -15.93
CA GLY A 860 -7.29 5.73 -14.86
C GLY A 860 -7.69 4.29 -15.21
N GLY A 861 -7.80 3.96 -16.51
CA GLY A 861 -8.34 2.68 -16.98
C GLY A 861 -9.82 2.49 -16.59
N HIS A 862 -10.34 1.28 -16.77
CA HIS A 862 -11.70 0.94 -16.38
C HIS A 862 -11.77 0.62 -14.89
N ALA A 863 -12.37 1.51 -14.08
CA ALA A 863 -12.44 1.43 -12.62
C ALA A 863 -11.09 1.11 -11.94
N GLY A 864 -9.98 1.56 -12.54
CA GLY A 864 -8.63 1.25 -12.09
C GLY A 864 -8.13 2.21 -11.01
N PHE A 865 -8.00 3.49 -11.40
CA PHE A 865 -7.74 4.66 -10.54
C PHE A 865 -6.69 4.45 -9.41
N MET A 866 -5.67 3.64 -9.67
CA MET A 866 -4.57 3.38 -8.75
C MET A 866 -3.57 4.55 -8.79
N THR A 867 -2.98 4.91 -7.65
CA THR A 867 -2.01 6.01 -7.48
C THR A 867 -0.71 5.52 -6.82
N GLY A 868 0.33 6.37 -6.83
CA GLY A 868 1.58 6.13 -6.10
C GLY A 868 2.56 5.10 -6.71
N PRO A 869 3.74 4.92 -6.08
CA PRO A 869 4.74 3.96 -6.53
C PRO A 869 4.29 2.51 -6.33
N PHE A 870 4.85 1.57 -7.11
CA PHE A 870 4.57 0.14 -7.00
C PHE A 870 4.73 -0.36 -5.54
N PRO A 871 3.78 -1.15 -4.99
CA PRO A 871 2.66 -1.85 -5.65
C PRO A 871 1.41 -1.00 -5.93
N GLY A 872 1.44 0.30 -5.65
CA GLY A 872 0.32 1.22 -5.83
C GLY A 872 -0.66 1.27 -4.66
N ARG A 873 -1.52 2.27 -4.70
CA ARG A 873 -2.60 2.58 -3.76
C ARG A 873 -3.93 2.68 -4.54
N ILE A 874 -5.02 2.13 -4.02
CA ILE A 874 -6.34 2.11 -4.69
C ILE A 874 -7.40 2.95 -3.97
N GLU A 875 -7.00 3.60 -2.88
CA GLU A 875 -7.86 4.36 -1.98
C GLU A 875 -8.38 5.64 -2.65
N TRP A 876 -7.69 6.17 -3.68
CA TRP A 876 -8.05 7.43 -4.35
C TRP A 876 -9.49 7.45 -4.85
N LEU A 877 -10.00 6.35 -5.43
CA LEU A 877 -11.37 6.29 -5.93
C LEU A 877 -12.40 6.49 -4.79
N ALA A 878 -12.18 5.83 -3.65
CA ALA A 878 -13.04 6.00 -2.49
C ALA A 878 -12.88 7.41 -1.87
N GLN A 879 -11.65 7.92 -1.84
CA GLN A 879 -11.33 9.28 -1.38
C GLN A 879 -11.91 10.38 -2.28
N ARG A 880 -12.19 10.12 -3.56
CA ARG A 880 -12.85 11.10 -4.45
C ARG A 880 -14.37 11.01 -4.43
N VAL A 881 -14.92 9.80 -4.31
CA VAL A 881 -16.37 9.56 -4.28
C VAL A 881 -17.00 9.96 -2.94
N LEU A 882 -16.37 9.67 -1.79
CA LEU A 882 -16.98 9.93 -0.49
C LEU A 882 -17.10 11.42 -0.10
N PRO A 883 -16.20 12.35 -0.49
CA PRO A 883 -16.41 13.77 -0.24
C PRO A 883 -17.69 14.36 -0.83
N LEU A 884 -18.29 13.78 -1.89
CA LEU A 884 -19.60 14.20 -2.38
C LEU A 884 -20.68 14.14 -1.28
N ALA A 885 -20.53 13.21 -0.33
CA ALA A 885 -21.41 13.08 0.83
C ALA A 885 -21.28 14.21 1.87
N LYS A 886 -20.15 14.96 1.87
CA LYS A 886 -19.96 16.12 2.76
C LYS A 886 -20.65 17.39 2.22
N TRP A 887 -21.13 17.39 0.97
CA TRP A 887 -21.53 18.62 0.27
C TRP A 887 -22.90 18.57 -0.47
N PRO A 888 -23.98 17.99 0.07
CA PRO A 888 -25.32 18.38 -0.37
C PRO A 888 -25.63 19.78 0.21
N ASN A 889 -25.50 20.82 -0.61
CA ASN A 889 -25.72 22.24 -0.29
C ASN A 889 -24.84 22.82 0.83
N VAL A 890 -23.63 23.27 0.49
CA VAL A 890 -22.95 24.31 1.27
C VAL A 890 -23.03 25.63 0.49
N PRO A 891 -23.67 26.68 1.05
CA PRO A 891 -23.82 27.95 0.36
C PRO A 891 -22.48 28.63 0.13
N HIS A 892 -22.38 29.42 -0.94
CA HIS A 892 -21.22 30.26 -1.19
C HIS A 892 -21.09 31.34 -0.11
N CYS A 893 -19.87 31.57 0.36
CA CYS A 893 -19.61 32.64 1.33
C CYS A 893 -19.35 33.97 0.62
N THR A 894 -19.72 35.07 1.26
CA THR A 894 -19.38 36.45 0.87
C THR A 894 -18.86 37.19 2.11
N GLY A 895 -18.25 38.38 1.96
CA GLY A 895 -17.87 39.24 3.09
C GLY A 895 -16.64 38.84 3.92
N TRP A 896 -16.34 37.54 4.02
CA TRP A 896 -15.38 36.94 4.96
C TRP A 896 -13.90 37.11 4.56
N LEU A 897 -13.60 37.22 3.26
CA LEU A 897 -12.25 37.44 2.73
C LEU A 897 -12.20 38.78 1.97
N LEU A 898 -11.17 39.57 2.20
CA LEU A 898 -10.92 40.83 1.52
C LEU A 898 -9.51 40.89 0.92
N LEU A 899 -9.40 41.41 -0.30
CA LEU A 899 -8.12 41.81 -0.90
C LEU A 899 -7.92 43.32 -0.67
N ASP A 900 -6.87 43.69 0.09
CA ASP A 900 -6.57 45.10 0.33
C ASP A 900 -5.80 45.76 -0.82
N ARG A 901 -5.83 47.10 -0.90
CA ARG A 901 -5.15 47.88 -1.96
C ARG A 901 -3.62 47.66 -1.99
N ARG A 902 -3.04 47.07 -0.95
CA ARG A 902 -1.61 46.71 -0.89
C ARG A 902 -1.35 45.27 -1.35
N GLY A 903 -2.37 44.54 -1.80
CA GLY A 903 -2.27 43.17 -2.29
C GLY A 903 -2.25 42.11 -1.18
N ASN A 904 -2.62 42.46 0.06
CA ASN A 904 -2.70 41.48 1.15
C ASN A 904 -4.10 40.91 1.25
N TRP A 905 -4.17 39.60 1.41
CA TRP A 905 -5.38 38.89 1.82
C TRP A 905 -5.68 39.15 3.30
N ARG A 906 -6.93 39.46 3.61
CA ARG A 906 -7.39 39.77 4.97
C ARG A 906 -8.65 39.02 5.32
N MET A 907 -8.66 38.42 6.50
CA MET A 907 -9.78 37.66 7.04
C MET A 907 -10.65 38.57 7.91
N ARG A 908 -11.96 38.58 7.65
CA ARG A 908 -12.94 39.45 8.31
C ARG A 908 -13.90 38.60 9.14
N ASP A 909 -13.69 38.59 10.45
CA ASP A 909 -14.67 38.07 11.41
C ASP A 909 -15.99 38.87 11.39
N GLU A 910 -17.01 38.39 12.09
CA GLU A 910 -18.34 39.02 12.11
C GLU A 910 -18.29 40.46 12.63
N ALA A 911 -17.42 40.76 13.61
CA ALA A 911 -17.24 42.10 14.15
C ALA A 911 -16.58 43.06 13.13
N ALA A 912 -15.60 42.58 12.37
CA ALA A 912 -14.96 43.33 11.30
C ALA A 912 -15.87 43.51 10.09
N GLN A 913 -16.76 42.56 9.80
CA GLN A 913 -17.79 42.70 8.78
C GLN A 913 -18.82 43.77 9.20
N ALA A 914 -19.42 43.63 10.39
CA ALA A 914 -20.41 44.57 10.91
C ALA A 914 -19.87 46.00 11.07
N ALA A 915 -18.60 46.16 11.46
CA ALA A 915 -17.94 47.45 11.62
C ALA A 915 -17.29 48.01 10.33
N GLY A 916 -17.47 47.35 9.17
CA GLY A 916 -16.84 47.78 7.91
C GLY A 916 -15.30 47.75 7.92
N LYS A 917 -14.68 47.07 8.87
CA LYS A 917 -13.22 47.02 9.06
C LYS A 917 -12.56 46.03 8.09
N PRO A 918 -11.29 46.27 7.71
CA PRO A 918 -10.57 45.42 6.75
C PRO A 918 -10.12 44.07 7.32
N GLY A 919 -10.40 43.75 8.59
CA GLY A 919 -10.03 42.47 9.21
C GLY A 919 -8.51 42.29 9.44
N THR A 920 -8.12 41.07 9.82
CA THR A 920 -6.73 40.70 10.15
C THR A 920 -5.97 40.24 8.89
N PRO A 921 -4.70 40.63 8.70
CA PRO A 921 -3.93 40.23 7.53
C PRO A 921 -3.50 38.76 7.63
N ILE A 922 -3.74 37.98 6.57
CA ILE A 922 -3.30 36.59 6.48
C ILE A 922 -1.79 36.58 6.24
N ARG A 923 -1.01 36.03 7.18
CA ARG A 923 0.46 35.95 7.09
C ARG A 923 1.01 34.56 6.75
N HIS A 924 0.15 33.54 6.72
CA HIS A 924 0.58 32.14 6.58
C HIS A 924 0.91 31.77 5.12
N PRO A 925 2.19 31.48 4.76
CA PRO A 925 2.60 31.37 3.36
C PRO A 925 1.88 30.29 2.55
N ALA A 926 1.57 29.14 3.17
CA ALA A 926 0.88 28.06 2.47
C ALA A 926 -0.60 28.38 2.17
N LEU A 927 -1.25 29.18 3.04
CA LEU A 927 -2.64 29.61 2.83
C LEU A 927 -2.70 30.69 1.75
N LEU A 928 -1.79 31.68 1.80
CA LEU A 928 -1.63 32.68 0.75
C LEU A 928 -1.38 32.02 -0.61
N GLY A 929 -0.46 31.05 -0.68
CA GLY A 929 -0.20 30.28 -1.88
C GLY A 929 -1.38 29.42 -2.35
N PHE A 930 -2.25 28.96 -1.44
CA PHE A 930 -3.48 28.25 -1.80
C PHE A 930 -4.52 29.20 -2.41
N ILE A 931 -4.80 30.33 -1.76
CA ILE A 931 -5.74 31.35 -2.26
C ILE A 931 -5.30 31.83 -3.64
N ASN A 932 -4.04 32.25 -3.79
CA ASN A 932 -3.48 32.77 -5.06
C ASN A 932 -3.61 31.79 -6.25
N ARG A 933 -3.59 30.47 -6.01
CA ARG A 933 -3.70 29.45 -7.08
C ARG A 933 -5.13 29.09 -7.46
N ASN A 934 -6.12 29.45 -6.65
CA ASN A 934 -7.53 29.09 -6.84
C ASN A 934 -8.42 30.35 -6.90
N TYR A 935 -7.83 31.52 -7.20
CA TYR A 935 -8.51 32.81 -7.28
C TYR A 935 -8.97 33.08 -8.71
N GLU A 936 -10.28 33.17 -8.90
CA GLU A 936 -10.96 33.20 -10.19
C GLU A 936 -12.16 34.17 -10.15
N SER A 937 -12.84 34.38 -11.29
CA SER A 937 -14.06 35.17 -11.40
C SER A 937 -15.17 34.38 -12.09
N ASP A 938 -16.43 34.62 -11.70
CA ASP A 938 -17.59 34.10 -12.42
C ASP A 938 -18.03 35.00 -13.60
N GLU A 939 -19.06 34.56 -14.33
CA GLU A 939 -19.63 35.28 -15.48
C GLU A 939 -20.25 36.64 -15.10
N ALA A 940 -20.55 36.88 -13.83
CA ALA A 940 -21.05 38.14 -13.31
C ALA A 940 -19.93 39.07 -12.81
N GLY A 941 -18.66 38.71 -12.99
CA GLY A 941 -17.50 39.48 -12.54
C GLY A 941 -17.30 39.43 -11.02
N GLN A 942 -17.92 38.48 -10.32
CA GLN A 942 -17.71 38.28 -8.88
C GLN A 942 -16.46 37.42 -8.69
N TRP A 943 -15.44 37.98 -8.03
CA TRP A 943 -14.19 37.27 -7.76
C TRP A 943 -14.33 36.37 -6.54
N TYR A 944 -13.77 35.16 -6.60
CA TYR A 944 -13.83 34.16 -5.53
C TYR A 944 -12.53 33.38 -5.43
N PHE A 945 -12.28 32.76 -4.27
CA PHE A 945 -11.37 31.60 -4.21
C PHE A 945 -12.18 30.31 -4.15
N GLN A 946 -11.76 29.30 -4.93
CA GLN A 946 -12.44 28.01 -4.98
C GLN A 946 -12.00 27.12 -3.80
N ASN A 947 -12.97 26.65 -3.00
CA ASN A 947 -12.76 25.86 -1.80
C ASN A 947 -13.64 24.60 -1.82
N GLY A 948 -13.13 23.51 -2.41
CA GLY A 948 -13.98 22.35 -2.71
C GLY A 948 -15.08 22.75 -3.70
N PRO A 949 -16.37 22.44 -3.47
CA PRO A 949 -17.47 22.98 -4.26
C PRO A 949 -18.01 24.33 -3.73
N GLN A 950 -17.42 24.90 -2.67
CA GLN A 950 -17.75 26.26 -2.22
C GLN A 950 -16.98 27.31 -3.03
N ARG A 951 -17.68 28.33 -3.53
CA ARG A 951 -17.06 29.62 -3.83
C ARG A 951 -17.05 30.47 -2.57
N VAL A 952 -15.89 31.05 -2.25
CA VAL A 952 -15.79 32.08 -1.22
C VAL A 952 -15.46 33.38 -1.93
N TYR A 953 -16.48 34.21 -2.13
CA TYR A 953 -16.38 35.46 -2.85
C TYR A 953 -15.56 36.49 -2.05
N VAL A 954 -14.76 37.26 -2.78
CA VAL A 954 -13.78 38.22 -2.27
C VAL A 954 -14.35 39.63 -2.29
N GLU A 955 -14.23 40.32 -1.17
CA GLU A 955 -14.45 41.76 -1.09
C GLU A 955 -13.18 42.49 -1.60
N LEU A 956 -13.33 43.34 -2.61
CA LEU A 956 -12.22 44.07 -3.22
C LEU A 956 -12.14 45.48 -2.65
N ALA A 957 -11.02 45.82 -2.00
CA ALA A 957 -10.78 47.19 -1.54
C ALA A 957 -10.59 48.19 -2.71
N TYR A 958 -10.23 47.70 -3.90
CA TYR A 958 -10.31 48.47 -5.14
C TYR A 958 -10.46 47.61 -6.40
N THR A 959 -9.37 47.01 -6.89
CA THR A 959 -9.32 46.22 -8.13
C THR A 959 -9.06 44.74 -7.84
N PRO A 960 -9.43 43.80 -8.74
CA PRO A 960 -9.20 42.37 -8.55
C PRO A 960 -7.73 41.96 -8.44
N TYR A 961 -6.82 42.77 -9.00
CA TYR A 961 -5.39 42.60 -8.90
C TYR A 961 -4.74 43.87 -8.30
N VAL A 962 -3.63 43.67 -7.59
CA VAL A 962 -2.67 44.73 -7.22
C VAL A 962 -1.33 44.33 -7.84
N VAL A 963 -0.59 45.27 -8.41
CA VAL A 963 0.73 45.04 -9.01
C VAL A 963 1.85 45.77 -8.28
N ARG A 964 3.01 45.12 -8.20
CA ARG A 964 4.28 45.66 -7.75
C ARG A 964 5.17 45.95 -8.95
N MET A 965 5.90 47.06 -8.92
CA MET A 965 6.84 47.45 -9.97
C MET A 965 8.28 47.48 -9.45
N SER A 966 9.22 47.00 -10.27
CA SER A 966 10.65 47.01 -9.93
C SER A 966 11.53 47.24 -11.16
N LYS A 967 12.74 47.76 -10.94
CA LYS A 967 13.81 47.88 -11.95
C LYS A 967 14.66 46.61 -11.95
N SER A 968 15.09 46.15 -13.12
CA SER A 968 16.02 45.01 -13.24
C SER A 968 17.48 45.45 -13.10
N GLU A 969 18.18 44.98 -12.05
CA GLU A 969 19.61 45.27 -11.80
C GLU A 969 20.59 44.46 -12.69
N ASP A 970 20.10 43.75 -13.71
CA ASP A 970 20.91 42.84 -14.53
C ASP A 970 21.81 43.62 -15.52
N LEU A 971 23.00 43.98 -15.03
CA LEU A 971 24.07 44.72 -15.73
C LEU A 971 24.44 44.14 -17.11
N SER A 972 24.10 42.88 -17.41
CA SER A 972 24.31 42.26 -18.71
C SER A 972 23.41 42.79 -19.84
N LYS A 973 22.32 43.49 -19.50
CA LYS A 973 21.36 44.08 -20.45
C LYS A 973 21.31 45.61 -20.43
N ALA A 974 22.17 46.26 -19.65
CA ALA A 974 22.21 47.71 -19.45
C ALA A 974 22.53 48.54 -20.73
N ALA A 975 22.75 47.91 -21.88
CA ALA A 975 22.99 48.58 -23.14
C ALA A 975 21.77 49.39 -23.68
N HIS A 976 20.54 49.15 -23.19
CA HIS A 976 19.30 49.75 -23.71
C HIS A 976 18.33 50.29 -22.61
N GLY A 977 18.88 50.80 -21.50
CA GLY A 977 18.11 51.52 -20.46
C GLY A 977 17.45 50.65 -19.37
N ASP A 978 16.87 51.31 -18.36
CA ASP A 978 16.19 50.67 -17.21
C ASP A 978 15.03 49.79 -17.69
N VAL A 979 15.11 48.48 -17.41
CA VAL A 979 14.02 47.54 -17.73
C VAL A 979 13.10 47.41 -16.52
N LEU A 980 11.89 47.98 -16.64
CA LEU A 980 10.81 47.81 -15.68
C LEU A 980 10.18 46.41 -15.76
N THR A 981 9.78 45.89 -14.61
CA THR A 981 8.96 44.68 -14.48
C THR A 981 7.75 44.94 -13.58
N LEU A 982 6.62 44.32 -13.92
CA LEU A 982 5.37 44.36 -13.16
C LEU A 982 4.96 42.93 -12.82
N CYS A 983 4.62 42.71 -11.55
CA CYS A 983 4.21 41.43 -11.00
C CYS A 983 2.96 41.64 -10.15
N ASP A 984 1.90 40.83 -10.37
CA ASP A 984 0.70 40.92 -9.55
C ASP A 984 0.89 40.26 -8.17
N HIS A 985 -0.03 40.55 -7.25
CA HIS A 985 -0.05 40.01 -5.88
C HIS A 985 -0.09 38.47 -5.78
N THR A 986 -0.41 37.77 -6.87
CA THR A 986 -0.34 36.30 -6.94
C THR A 986 1.08 35.78 -7.19
N GLY A 987 1.97 36.65 -7.69
CA GLY A 987 3.34 36.34 -8.12
C GLY A 987 3.47 36.12 -9.63
N ALA A 988 2.43 36.43 -10.42
CA ALA A 988 2.45 36.27 -11.88
C ALA A 988 2.87 37.56 -12.60
N PRO A 989 3.57 37.46 -13.76
CA PRO A 989 3.93 38.63 -14.54
C PRO A 989 2.69 39.33 -15.10
N PHE A 990 2.74 40.66 -15.13
CA PHE A 990 1.65 41.51 -15.62
C PHE A 990 2.17 42.41 -16.75
N MET A 991 1.60 42.29 -17.95
CA MET A 991 2.07 43.03 -19.14
C MET A 991 1.09 44.17 -19.47
N PRO A 992 1.37 45.43 -19.13
CA PRO A 992 0.43 46.51 -19.36
C PRO A 992 0.33 46.88 -20.85
N CYS A 993 -0.91 46.99 -21.34
CA CYS A 993 -1.28 47.54 -22.66
C CYS A 993 -2.03 48.89 -22.55
N ALA A 994 -2.52 49.26 -21.36
CA ALA A 994 -3.06 50.59 -21.08
C ALA A 994 -2.74 51.04 -19.65
N CYS A 995 -2.70 52.35 -19.43
CA CYS A 995 -2.44 53.00 -18.15
C CYS A 995 -3.49 54.08 -17.86
N TYR A 996 -3.99 54.12 -16.62
CA TYR A 996 -4.94 55.14 -16.16
C TYR A 996 -4.48 55.74 -14.83
N ILE A 997 -4.95 56.96 -14.54
CA ILE A 997 -4.85 57.59 -13.21
C ILE A 997 -6.26 57.90 -12.73
N ASP A 998 -6.57 57.46 -11.51
CA ASP A 998 -7.84 57.74 -10.83
C ASP A 998 -7.87 59.14 -10.18
N ASP A 999 -9.07 59.64 -9.86
CA ASP A 999 -9.32 60.94 -9.22
C ASP A 999 -8.74 61.06 -7.80
N ALA A 1000 -8.32 59.95 -7.19
CA ALA A 1000 -7.58 59.89 -5.93
C ALA A 1000 -6.05 59.69 -6.13
N GLY A 1001 -5.54 59.81 -7.36
CA GLY A 1001 -4.13 59.67 -7.71
C GLY A 1001 -3.62 58.23 -7.81
N GLY A 1002 -4.50 57.23 -7.79
CA GLY A 1002 -4.14 55.83 -7.99
C GLY A 1002 -3.85 55.50 -9.45
N VAL A 1003 -2.70 54.86 -9.69
CA VAL A 1003 -2.29 54.40 -11.01
C VAL A 1003 -2.87 53.01 -11.27
N LEU A 1004 -3.51 52.82 -12.43
CA LEU A 1004 -4.06 51.54 -12.87
C LEU A 1004 -3.38 51.07 -14.16
N PHE A 1005 -3.23 49.75 -14.29
CA PHE A 1005 -2.77 49.09 -15.50
C PHE A 1005 -3.76 48.03 -15.98
N VAL A 1006 -3.88 47.89 -17.31
CA VAL A 1006 -4.67 46.83 -17.96
C VAL A 1006 -3.75 45.94 -18.79
N ASP A 1007 -3.99 44.63 -18.79
CA ASP A 1007 -3.29 43.60 -19.57
C ASP A 1007 -4.26 42.97 -20.59
N GLU A 1008 -3.75 42.49 -21.74
CA GLU A 1008 -4.50 41.88 -22.87
C GLU A 1008 -5.01 40.45 -22.57
N GLY A 1009 -5.26 40.13 -21.30
CA GLY A 1009 -5.90 38.89 -20.90
C GLY A 1009 -7.29 38.74 -21.53
N ALA A 1010 -7.79 37.50 -21.58
CA ALA A 1010 -9.17 37.19 -21.95
C ALA A 1010 -9.87 36.51 -20.75
N PRO A 1011 -10.64 37.24 -19.92
CA PRO A 1011 -10.93 38.69 -19.97
C PRO A 1011 -9.74 39.57 -19.52
N ALA A 1012 -9.81 40.86 -19.86
CA ALA A 1012 -8.73 41.82 -19.59
C ALA A 1012 -8.53 42.02 -18.09
N ARG A 1013 -7.27 41.95 -17.62
CA ARG A 1013 -6.95 42.09 -16.20
C ARG A 1013 -6.73 43.56 -15.87
N ILE A 1014 -7.47 44.11 -14.90
CA ILE A 1014 -7.27 45.46 -14.34
C ILE A 1014 -6.57 45.35 -12.98
N ALA A 1015 -5.49 46.12 -12.80
CA ALA A 1015 -4.71 46.14 -11.56
C ALA A 1015 -4.35 47.56 -11.11
N VAL A 1016 -4.40 47.82 -9.80
CA VAL A 1016 -3.84 49.04 -9.20
C VAL A 1016 -2.35 48.85 -8.88
N LEU A 1017 -1.55 49.88 -9.15
CA LEU A 1017 -0.15 49.94 -8.71
C LEU A 1017 -0.08 50.18 -7.19
N HIS A 1018 0.74 49.39 -6.50
CA HIS A 1018 0.97 49.55 -5.08
C HIS A 1018 1.61 50.92 -4.76
N ASP A 1019 1.05 51.65 -3.77
CA ASP A 1019 1.38 53.07 -3.55
C ASP A 1019 2.89 53.37 -3.29
N HIS A 1020 3.65 52.40 -2.75
CA HIS A 1020 5.12 52.56 -2.57
C HIS A 1020 5.90 52.64 -3.89
N ASP A 1021 5.33 52.17 -5.00
CA ASP A 1021 6.02 52.05 -6.28
C ASP A 1021 5.68 53.26 -7.21
N LEU A 1022 4.87 54.21 -6.71
CA LEU A 1022 4.50 55.46 -7.41
C LEU A 1022 5.71 56.35 -7.75
N VAL A 1023 6.78 56.30 -6.93
CA VAL A 1023 8.02 57.04 -7.23
C VAL A 1023 8.67 56.50 -8.50
N ILE A 1024 8.82 55.17 -8.59
CA ILE A 1024 9.36 54.49 -9.78
C ILE A 1024 8.47 54.78 -11.00
N PHE A 1025 7.14 54.84 -10.82
CA PHE A 1025 6.22 55.25 -11.89
C PHE A 1025 6.51 56.68 -12.37
N SER A 1026 6.61 57.64 -11.45
CA SER A 1026 6.84 59.06 -11.78
C SER A 1026 8.16 59.33 -12.52
N GLU A 1027 9.21 58.53 -12.27
CA GLU A 1027 10.48 58.60 -13.01
C GLU A 1027 10.35 58.22 -14.50
N HIS A 1028 9.27 57.56 -14.90
CA HIS A 1028 9.05 57.03 -16.25
C HIS A 1028 7.83 57.66 -16.94
N ILE A 1029 7.45 58.88 -16.54
CA ILE A 1029 6.38 59.65 -17.17
C ILE A 1029 6.94 60.80 -18.01
N ASP A 1030 6.58 60.83 -19.29
CA ASP A 1030 6.68 62.04 -20.11
C ASP A 1030 5.49 62.96 -19.81
N SER A 1031 5.79 64.21 -19.44
CA SER A 1031 4.79 65.25 -19.21
C SER A 1031 4.54 66.10 -20.47
N ASP A 1032 3.39 66.78 -20.53
CA ASP A 1032 3.12 67.79 -21.55
C ASP A 1032 3.71 69.17 -21.20
N ASP A 1033 3.54 70.14 -22.10
CA ASP A 1033 4.08 71.51 -21.95
C ASP A 1033 3.48 72.28 -20.74
N ASN A 1034 2.41 71.77 -20.12
CA ASN A 1034 1.80 72.32 -18.90
C ASN A 1034 2.21 71.54 -17.63
N GLY A 1035 3.09 70.54 -17.76
CA GLY A 1035 3.53 69.68 -16.65
C GLY A 1035 2.54 68.58 -16.27
N GLN A 1036 1.54 68.26 -17.10
CA GLN A 1036 0.63 67.14 -16.83
C GLN A 1036 1.17 65.81 -17.37
N PRO A 1037 1.00 64.70 -16.62
CA PRO A 1037 1.50 63.38 -17.02
C PRO A 1037 0.76 62.86 -18.27
N ARG A 1038 1.48 62.72 -19.40
CA ARG A 1038 0.89 62.40 -20.71
C ARG A 1038 1.08 60.93 -21.12
N THR A 1039 2.27 60.38 -20.88
CA THR A 1039 2.65 59.04 -21.37
C THR A 1039 3.57 58.33 -20.39
N PHE A 1040 3.31 57.05 -20.11
CA PHE A 1040 4.16 56.20 -19.28
C PHE A 1040 5.07 55.33 -20.18
N VAL A 1041 6.38 55.43 -19.98
CA VAL A 1041 7.38 54.72 -20.78
C VAL A 1041 7.62 53.31 -20.20
N TRP A 1042 6.67 52.41 -20.45
CA TRP A 1042 6.79 50.99 -20.07
C TRP A 1042 7.97 50.29 -20.78
N ARG A 1043 8.17 50.59 -22.06
CA ARG A 1043 9.32 50.16 -22.87
C ARG A 1043 9.72 51.27 -23.85
N PRO A 1044 11.01 51.39 -24.22
CA PRO A 1044 11.51 52.47 -25.10
C PRO A 1044 10.84 52.61 -26.48
N HIS A 1045 10.09 51.60 -26.93
CA HIS A 1045 9.43 51.57 -28.24
C HIS A 1045 7.91 51.31 -28.15
N ALA A 1046 7.33 51.33 -26.96
CA ALA A 1046 5.90 51.11 -26.74
C ALA A 1046 5.41 51.90 -25.50
N PRO A 1047 5.33 53.24 -25.58
CA PRO A 1047 4.88 54.08 -24.47
C PRO A 1047 3.34 54.05 -24.36
N LEU A 1048 2.83 53.97 -23.13
CA LEU A 1048 1.40 53.86 -22.84
C LEU A 1048 0.80 55.22 -22.53
N ARG A 1049 -0.20 55.66 -23.30
CA ARG A 1049 -0.91 56.91 -23.02
C ARG A 1049 -1.64 56.81 -21.69
N ILE A 1050 -1.37 57.77 -20.79
CA ILE A 1050 -2.07 57.89 -19.52
C ILE A 1050 -3.44 58.51 -19.77
N GLN A 1051 -4.48 57.93 -19.17
CA GLN A 1051 -5.87 58.38 -19.31
C GLN A 1051 -6.50 58.61 -17.93
N PRO A 1052 -7.31 59.67 -17.74
CA PRO A 1052 -8.10 59.80 -16.52
C PRO A 1052 -9.22 58.76 -16.47
N ILE A 1053 -9.60 58.37 -15.25
CA ILE A 1053 -10.79 57.55 -14.97
C ILE A 1053 -11.34 57.95 -13.60
N GLU A 1054 -12.66 58.03 -13.44
CA GLU A 1054 -13.23 58.19 -12.09
C GLU A 1054 -13.17 56.84 -11.37
N ARG A 1055 -12.75 56.84 -10.10
CA ARG A 1055 -12.57 55.64 -9.30
C ARG A 1055 -13.85 54.82 -9.16
N VAL A 1056 -15.01 55.49 -9.17
CA VAL A 1056 -16.35 54.90 -9.14
C VAL A 1056 -16.72 54.15 -10.43
N ASP A 1057 -16.19 54.57 -11.59
CA ASP A 1057 -16.46 53.95 -12.89
C ASP A 1057 -15.62 52.69 -13.16
N THR A 1058 -14.52 52.53 -12.42
CA THR A 1058 -13.55 51.43 -12.62
C THR A 1058 -14.22 50.04 -12.62
N PRO A 1059 -15.13 49.68 -11.67
CA PRO A 1059 -15.78 48.38 -11.67
C PRO A 1059 -16.75 48.16 -12.84
N VAL A 1060 -17.46 49.20 -13.27
CA VAL A 1060 -18.40 49.16 -14.39
C VAL A 1060 -17.65 49.01 -15.71
N ARG A 1061 -16.59 49.79 -15.92
CA ARG A 1061 -15.78 49.81 -17.15
C ARG A 1061 -14.99 48.52 -17.37
N PHE A 1062 -14.62 47.81 -16.30
CA PHE A 1062 -13.84 46.57 -16.36
C PHE A 1062 -14.61 45.34 -15.84
N HIS A 1063 -15.94 45.43 -15.77
CA HIS A 1063 -16.86 44.32 -15.49
C HIS A 1063 -16.50 43.45 -14.27
N PHE A 1064 -16.27 44.07 -13.11
CA PHE A 1064 -16.07 43.35 -11.84
C PHE A 1064 -16.95 43.90 -10.72
N VAL A 1065 -17.30 43.04 -9.75
CA VAL A 1065 -18.14 43.40 -8.60
C VAL A 1065 -17.26 43.62 -7.36
N PRO A 1066 -17.16 44.85 -6.81
CA PRO A 1066 -16.27 45.13 -5.68
C PRO A 1066 -16.71 44.48 -4.37
N SER A 1067 -18.02 44.42 -4.12
CA SER A 1067 -18.58 43.79 -2.90
C SER A 1067 -19.63 42.75 -3.28
N PRO A 1068 -19.22 41.48 -3.43
CA PRO A 1068 -20.14 40.36 -3.58
C PRO A 1068 -21.16 40.23 -2.45
N ALA A 1069 -20.81 40.61 -1.21
CA ALA A 1069 -21.74 40.65 -0.08
C ALA A 1069 -22.83 41.70 -0.29
N ALA A 1070 -22.49 42.93 -0.69
CA ALA A 1070 -23.48 43.98 -0.95
C ALA A 1070 -24.37 43.62 -2.16
N ALA A 1071 -23.80 43.03 -3.21
CA ALA A 1071 -24.57 42.55 -4.37
C ALA A 1071 -25.55 41.41 -4.00
N ALA A 1072 -25.15 40.51 -3.10
CA ALA A 1072 -26.05 39.47 -2.57
C ALA A 1072 -27.13 40.05 -1.65
N ALA A 1073 -26.79 41.03 -0.80
CA ALA A 1073 -27.75 41.71 0.06
C ALA A 1073 -28.79 42.50 -0.75
N ALA A 1074 -28.38 43.21 -1.80
CA ALA A 1074 -29.28 43.94 -2.70
C ALA A 1074 -30.27 42.99 -3.40
N ARG A 1075 -29.80 41.84 -3.93
CA ARG A 1075 -30.67 40.81 -4.53
C ARG A 1075 -31.69 40.20 -3.56
N ASN A 1076 -31.38 40.18 -2.26
CA ASN A 1076 -32.31 39.71 -1.22
C ASN A 1076 -33.21 40.84 -0.66
N ALA A 1077 -32.96 42.09 -1.03
CA ALA A 1077 -33.68 43.26 -0.55
C ALA A 1077 -34.78 43.77 -1.53
N ASP A 1078 -34.88 43.18 -2.73
CA ASP A 1078 -35.98 43.37 -3.68
C ASP A 1078 -36.91 42.14 -3.71
N PRO A 1079 -38.06 42.16 -3.01
CA PRO A 1079 -39.09 41.13 -3.12
C PRO A 1079 -40.12 41.39 -4.23
N VAL A 1080 -39.93 42.42 -5.07
CA VAL A 1080 -40.93 42.90 -6.04
C VAL A 1080 -40.30 43.32 -7.38
N ALA A 1081 -40.23 42.38 -8.32
CA ALA A 1081 -40.26 42.63 -9.77
C ALA A 1081 -40.86 41.39 -10.48
#